data_AF-U9TMM9-F1
#
_entry.id   AF-U9TMM9-F1
#
_cell.length_a   1.000
_cell.length_b   1.000
_cell.length_c   1.000
_cell.angle_alpha   90.00
_cell.angle_beta   90.00
_cell.angle_gamma   90.00
#
_symmetry.space_group_name_H-M   'P 1'
#
loop_
_entity.id
_entity.type
_entity.pdbx_description
1 polymer ?
#
loop_
_entity_poly.entity_id
_entity_poly.type
_entity_poly.pdbx_seq_one_letter_code
_entity_poly.pdbx_strand_id
1 'polypeptide(L)'
;MAKKTKKGGTKLGFNNNGNKNASNSGGGGGGGGGRRNRNVEPRTRQNRDHNNRPNEPPAPRLSAHEIRQSQQEATISNFIFITDGEPIKTIWKRILRKNKPLDHKDVKMFISSALVASDNKTGYEVEEIVTELGDPDSGVKKLREIMNFPSMSCDAGFDNGVLSFQHVILPLLGLFTRTAITECILEKYVLAIYTVVYENLDSFFYNNVMKMLETLVQRNSVCDSRVSEDVLLLRERYTFIPSSLGIFFLVIVRLLTELLRRISDSSINEMMHNIANDLYRLKIMYQESIEQQQFALTDPLTSNLENRKFFFMILEKEMKIMDKMLNNGRNNLMFDQNPEAKKINVKLDQLYYKELARRVDAERTYDPPGELSNYGKRHDNDFSEISKISIIPTNEEILCDRSPFLPTSHRYSLHFLPDGANRLLDTQFRLLREDLLNPIRGGLSNLLTALLQEHSSSNDNNDIKLSKELKKIQNLGGRFSYNDGTNENSDLQVYTNIRFVKITCDKRKGFACTIKFTPPKISAKNARGRKEFWERSKRLLNGSLVAVILSNPNPQKKNSNNNSSISNSDLYLLYFGVVVTRDEKALSKDENFAEIDVNFIDPSIYSIALNEISNFDKTNKKTSKNRFMVESTGVYLESYYHILKTFQTTNPSSLPFEKYLAPNFNDLNVNNGDYIKGKMRDEMREEMKKEMSNVYDVKVENPLYTRAPGFQFDLSILCKNQYNLQLNVADESTHDE
;
A
#
# COMPACT_ATOMS: atom_id res chain seq x y z
N MET A 1 39.81 -41.81 20.43
CA MET A 1 39.33 -41.25 21.72
C MET A 1 37.86 -40.85 21.50
N ALA A 2 36.85 -41.28 22.26
CA ALA A 2 36.61 -41.19 23.72
C ALA A 2 36.44 -39.72 24.18
N LYS A 3 35.45 -39.31 24.99
CA LYS A 3 34.41 -40.06 25.76
C LYS A 3 33.15 -39.17 26.04
N LYS A 4 32.06 -39.73 26.58
CA LYS A 4 30.82 -39.02 27.01
C LYS A 4 30.96 -38.32 28.38
N THR A 5 30.16 -37.27 28.64
CA THR A 5 29.40 -37.05 29.92
C THR A 5 28.28 -35.98 29.81
N LYS A 6 27.38 -35.86 30.82
CA LYS A 6 26.15 -35.04 30.87
C LYS A 6 26.15 -33.95 31.97
N LYS A 7 25.38 -32.87 31.79
CA LYS A 7 24.60 -32.07 32.80
C LYS A 7 23.64 -31.09 32.06
N GLY A 8 22.55 -30.55 32.62
CA GLY A 8 21.84 -30.93 33.86
C GLY A 8 20.99 -29.81 34.53
N GLY A 9 19.71 -29.67 34.17
CA GLY A 9 18.73 -28.73 34.79
C GLY A 9 18.43 -27.47 33.96
N THR A 10 17.30 -26.74 34.13
CA THR A 10 16.09 -26.98 34.96
C THR A 10 14.90 -26.17 34.40
N LYS A 11 13.65 -26.64 34.58
CA LYS A 11 12.43 -25.81 34.39
C LYS A 11 11.98 -25.22 35.73
N LEU A 12 11.40 -24.01 35.69
CA LEU A 12 10.59 -23.45 36.77
C LEU A 12 9.20 -23.11 36.24
N GLY A 13 8.19 -23.39 37.05
CA GLY A 13 6.83 -22.87 36.90
C GLY A 13 6.38 -22.31 38.24
N PHE A 14 5.53 -21.29 38.23
CA PHE A 14 4.95 -20.73 39.44
C PHE A 14 3.45 -21.00 39.48
N ASN A 15 2.98 -21.34 40.68
CA ASN A 15 1.60 -21.61 41.03
C ASN A 15 1.36 -20.93 42.38
N ASN A 16 0.20 -20.31 42.60
CA ASN A 16 -0.16 -19.84 43.94
C ASN A 16 -1.66 -19.62 44.13
N ASN A 17 -2.14 -20.00 45.31
CA ASN A 17 -3.44 -19.58 45.83
C ASN A 17 -3.37 -18.07 46.20
N GLY A 18 -4.46 -17.30 46.29
CA GLY A 18 -5.87 -17.66 46.38
C GLY A 18 -6.40 -17.51 47.81
N ASN A 19 -7.34 -16.59 48.05
CA ASN A 19 -8.09 -16.52 49.31
C ASN A 19 -9.43 -15.77 49.18
N LYS A 20 -10.33 -15.95 50.15
CA LYS A 20 -11.62 -15.24 50.29
C LYS A 20 -11.52 -14.14 51.35
N ASN A 21 -12.37 -13.12 51.28
CA ASN A 21 -13.25 -12.71 52.38
C ASN A 21 -14.23 -11.59 51.95
N ALA A 22 -15.24 -11.30 52.77
CA ALA A 22 -16.33 -10.37 52.45
C ALA A 22 -16.80 -9.54 53.66
N SER A 23 -17.02 -8.24 53.44
CA SER A 23 -17.81 -7.30 54.27
C SER A 23 -17.91 -5.97 53.47
N ASN A 24 -19.06 -5.37 53.12
CA ASN A 24 -20.31 -5.02 53.82
C ASN A 24 -20.34 -3.53 54.24
N SER A 25 -21.54 -2.93 54.28
CA SER A 25 -21.89 -1.50 54.45
C SER A 25 -21.53 -0.56 53.27
N GLY A 26 -22.27 0.53 53.01
CA GLY A 26 -23.60 0.89 53.53
C GLY A 26 -24.01 2.36 53.31
N GLY A 27 -25.31 2.61 53.05
CA GLY A 27 -25.95 3.94 52.99
C GLY A 27 -26.16 4.52 51.58
N GLY A 28 -27.16 5.38 51.33
CA GLY A 28 -28.31 5.73 52.20
C GLY A 28 -28.97 7.08 51.88
N GLY A 29 -30.21 7.07 51.35
CA GLY A 29 -31.09 8.24 51.19
C GLY A 29 -31.06 8.93 49.80
N GLY A 30 -32.13 9.60 49.34
CA GLY A 30 -33.49 9.61 49.87
C GLY A 30 -34.41 10.73 49.35
N GLY A 31 -35.70 10.41 49.11
CA GLY A 31 -36.84 11.35 49.25
C GLY A 31 -37.27 12.22 48.04
N GLY A 32 -38.51 12.02 47.58
CA GLY A 32 -39.31 12.99 46.79
C GLY A 32 -39.58 12.60 45.33
N GLY A 33 -40.80 12.78 44.76
CA GLY A 33 -42.04 13.24 45.40
C GLY A 33 -43.10 13.84 44.47
N GLY A 34 -43.56 13.14 43.41
CA GLY A 34 -44.46 13.69 42.39
C GLY A 34 -45.70 12.84 42.04
N ARG A 35 -46.90 13.39 42.30
CA ARG A 35 -48.23 12.91 41.83
C ARG A 35 -48.45 13.39 40.37
N ARG A 36 -49.23 12.82 39.43
CA ARG A 36 -50.34 11.82 39.31
C ARG A 36 -50.09 11.03 37.96
N ASN A 37 -50.90 10.16 37.35
CA ASN A 37 -52.27 9.59 37.44
C ASN A 37 -52.19 8.17 36.79
N ARG A 38 -53.03 7.13 37.00
CA ARG A 38 -54.46 6.88 36.62
C ARG A 38 -54.76 7.12 35.12
N ASN A 39 -55.20 6.14 34.30
CA ASN A 39 -56.18 5.08 34.60
C ASN A 39 -56.08 3.79 33.70
N VAL A 40 -56.34 2.64 34.34
CA VAL A 40 -57.28 1.55 33.94
C VAL A 40 -57.02 0.71 32.67
N GLU A 41 -56.66 -0.56 32.92
CA GLU A 41 -56.82 -1.74 32.03
C GLU A 41 -58.33 -2.13 31.92
N PRO A 42 -58.77 -2.92 30.92
CA PRO A 42 -58.66 -4.38 31.10
C PRO A 42 -58.42 -5.20 29.82
N ARG A 43 -57.82 -6.37 30.03
CA ARG A 43 -57.83 -7.49 29.07
C ARG A 43 -59.21 -8.16 29.00
N THR A 44 -59.63 -8.61 27.81
CA THR A 44 -60.64 -9.67 27.66
C THR A 44 -60.01 -10.89 26.99
N ARG A 45 -60.00 -12.02 27.71
CA ARG A 45 -59.79 -13.36 27.12
C ARG A 45 -61.13 -13.88 26.63
N GLN A 46 -61.17 -14.48 25.45
CA GLN A 46 -62.14 -15.55 25.15
C GLN A 46 -61.42 -16.72 24.47
N ASN A 47 -62.01 -17.90 24.58
CA ASN A 47 -61.41 -19.17 24.21
C ASN A 47 -61.74 -19.58 22.76
N ARG A 48 -60.90 -20.50 22.26
CA ARG A 48 -61.19 -21.59 21.31
C ARG A 48 -62.53 -21.54 20.56
N ASP A 49 -62.45 -21.74 19.25
CA ASP A 49 -63.07 -22.97 18.71
C ASP A 49 -62.34 -23.53 17.49
N HIS A 50 -62.46 -24.83 17.27
CA HIS A 50 -61.98 -25.48 16.04
C HIS A 50 -63.11 -25.46 14.99
N ASN A 51 -62.86 -24.85 13.83
CA ASN A 51 -63.73 -25.01 12.67
C ASN A 51 -62.90 -25.18 11.39
N ASN A 52 -63.12 -26.30 10.70
CA ASN A 52 -62.51 -26.58 9.41
C ASN A 52 -63.16 -25.69 8.33
N ARG A 53 -62.40 -24.72 7.81
CA ARG A 53 -62.67 -24.07 6.52
C ARG A 53 -61.37 -23.99 5.70
N PRO A 54 -61.45 -24.14 4.36
CA PRO A 54 -60.30 -23.93 3.48
C PRO A 54 -60.03 -22.43 3.36
N ASN A 55 -59.40 -21.84 4.37
CA ASN A 55 -59.05 -20.42 4.36
C ASN A 55 -57.93 -20.18 3.34
N GLU A 56 -58.31 -19.71 2.15
CA GLU A 56 -57.40 -18.96 1.29
C GLU A 56 -56.92 -17.68 2.02
N PRO A 57 -55.70 -17.19 1.77
CA PRO A 57 -55.20 -15.98 2.40
C PRO A 57 -56.10 -14.78 2.04
N PRO A 58 -56.31 -13.82 2.96
CA PRO A 58 -57.16 -12.66 2.70
C PRO A 58 -56.58 -11.85 1.55
N ALA A 59 -57.41 -11.51 0.56
CA ALA A 59 -56.92 -10.82 -0.63
C ALA A 59 -56.24 -9.49 -0.27
N PRO A 60 -55.08 -9.16 -0.88
CA PRO A 60 -54.39 -7.89 -0.65
C PRO A 60 -55.27 -6.70 -1.03
N ARG A 61 -55.02 -5.57 -0.37
CA ARG A 61 -55.89 -4.37 -0.40
C ARG A 61 -55.82 -3.55 -1.69
N LEU A 62 -54.88 -3.89 -2.57
CA LEU A 62 -54.57 -3.17 -3.79
C LEU A 62 -55.15 -3.86 -5.03
N SER A 63 -55.43 -3.08 -6.08
CA SER A 63 -55.77 -3.59 -7.41
C SER A 63 -54.56 -4.22 -8.11
N ALA A 64 -54.80 -5.01 -9.16
CA ALA A 64 -53.73 -5.60 -9.97
C ALA A 64 -52.76 -4.55 -10.55
N HIS A 65 -53.28 -3.38 -10.96
CA HIS A 65 -52.47 -2.27 -11.47
C HIS A 65 -51.56 -1.67 -10.38
N GLU A 66 -52.09 -1.44 -9.18
CA GLU A 66 -51.32 -0.90 -8.05
C GLU A 66 -50.26 -1.89 -7.55
N ILE A 67 -50.55 -3.20 -7.56
CA ILE A 67 -49.58 -4.26 -7.28
C ILE A 67 -48.46 -4.24 -8.32
N ARG A 68 -48.80 -4.18 -9.62
CA ARG A 68 -47.83 -4.16 -10.73
C ARG A 68 -46.90 -2.95 -10.64
N GLN A 69 -47.44 -1.75 -10.42
CA GLN A 69 -46.66 -0.53 -10.23
C GLN A 69 -45.76 -0.61 -8.98
N SER A 70 -46.29 -1.07 -7.84
CA SER A 70 -45.53 -1.23 -6.60
C SER A 70 -44.36 -2.22 -6.73
N GLN A 71 -44.54 -3.34 -7.44
CA GLN A 71 -43.44 -4.28 -7.70
C GLN A 71 -42.37 -3.64 -8.60
N GLN A 72 -42.77 -2.90 -9.64
CA GLN A 72 -41.83 -2.20 -10.54
C GLN A 72 -41.00 -1.13 -9.81
N GLU A 73 -41.62 -0.32 -8.95
CA GLU A 73 -40.92 0.68 -8.13
C GLU A 73 -39.98 0.02 -7.11
N ALA A 74 -40.41 -1.04 -6.43
CA ALA A 74 -39.60 -1.75 -5.44
C ALA A 74 -38.37 -2.46 -6.04
N THR A 75 -38.49 -2.97 -7.27
CA THR A 75 -37.44 -3.72 -8.00
C THR A 75 -36.12 -2.96 -8.12
N ILE A 76 -36.15 -1.63 -8.13
CA ILE A 76 -34.97 -0.76 -8.17
C ILE A 76 -34.09 -0.90 -6.90
N SER A 77 -34.68 -1.32 -5.78
CA SER A 77 -34.01 -1.49 -4.48
C SER A 77 -33.84 -2.96 -4.06
N ASN A 78 -34.86 -3.79 -4.29
CA ASN A 78 -34.90 -5.21 -3.97
C ASN A 78 -35.40 -5.97 -5.22
N PHE A 79 -34.47 -6.61 -5.94
CA PHE A 79 -34.65 -7.14 -7.31
C PHE A 79 -35.86 -8.06 -7.56
N ILE A 80 -36.42 -8.69 -6.51
CA ILE A 80 -37.65 -9.50 -6.55
C ILE A 80 -38.40 -9.25 -5.24
N PHE A 81 -39.61 -8.67 -5.31
CA PHE A 81 -40.40 -8.25 -4.14
C PHE A 81 -41.90 -8.55 -4.33
N ILE A 82 -42.63 -8.83 -3.23
CA ILE A 82 -44.06 -9.17 -3.25
C ILE A 82 -44.84 -8.17 -2.39
N THR A 83 -45.63 -7.33 -3.05
CA THR A 83 -46.48 -6.31 -2.43
C THR A 83 -47.56 -6.92 -1.51
N ASP A 84 -47.81 -6.28 -0.36
CA ASP A 84 -48.84 -6.65 0.63
C ASP A 84 -48.75 -8.11 1.13
N GLY A 85 -47.52 -8.66 1.18
CA GLY A 85 -47.24 -10.07 1.48
C GLY A 85 -47.34 -10.51 2.96
N GLU A 86 -47.49 -9.59 3.92
CA GLU A 86 -47.58 -9.93 5.35
C GLU A 86 -48.61 -11.03 5.69
N PRO A 87 -49.83 -11.08 5.10
CA PRO A 87 -50.79 -12.16 5.36
C PRO A 87 -50.30 -13.57 4.97
N ILE A 88 -49.29 -13.67 4.10
CA ILE A 88 -48.71 -14.95 3.67
C ILE A 88 -47.39 -15.29 4.38
N LYS A 89 -46.79 -14.39 5.16
CA LYS A 89 -45.44 -14.52 5.76
C LYS A 89 -45.19 -15.81 6.58
N THR A 90 -46.23 -16.43 7.13
CA THR A 90 -46.12 -17.64 7.96
C THR A 90 -46.48 -18.96 7.25
N ILE A 91 -46.94 -18.89 5.99
CA ILE A 91 -47.45 -20.06 5.25
C ILE A 91 -46.34 -21.08 4.95
N TRP A 92 -45.10 -20.66 4.70
CA TRP A 92 -43.97 -21.55 4.40
C TRP A 92 -43.76 -22.60 5.50
N LYS A 93 -43.84 -22.21 6.78
CA LYS A 93 -43.75 -23.12 7.95
C LYS A 93 -44.83 -24.21 7.92
N ARG A 94 -46.03 -23.88 7.45
CA ARG A 94 -47.15 -24.83 7.31
C ARG A 94 -46.93 -25.79 6.15
N ILE A 95 -46.26 -25.37 5.07
CA ILE A 95 -46.01 -26.20 3.88
C ILE A 95 -44.78 -27.11 4.06
N LEU A 96 -43.74 -26.67 4.76
CA LEU A 96 -42.66 -27.57 5.21
C LEU A 96 -43.22 -28.73 6.02
N ARG A 97 -44.09 -28.44 7.00
CA ARG A 97 -44.72 -29.43 7.89
C ARG A 97 -45.83 -30.27 7.24
N LYS A 98 -46.03 -30.20 5.91
CA LYS A 98 -46.90 -31.14 5.16
C LYS A 98 -46.12 -32.41 4.79
N ASN A 99 -46.56 -33.57 5.31
CA ASN A 99 -46.05 -34.89 4.91
C ASN A 99 -46.69 -35.42 3.59
N LYS A 100 -47.09 -34.52 2.69
CA LYS A 100 -47.64 -34.82 1.36
C LYS A 100 -46.73 -34.18 0.30
N PRO A 101 -46.66 -34.76 -0.91
CA PRO A 101 -45.97 -34.11 -2.01
C PRO A 101 -46.60 -32.75 -2.32
N LEU A 102 -45.79 -31.82 -2.80
CA LEU A 102 -46.18 -30.45 -3.10
C LEU A 102 -46.92 -30.37 -4.44
N ASP A 103 -48.14 -29.81 -4.44
CA ASP A 103 -48.80 -29.38 -5.67
C ASP A 103 -48.29 -28.01 -6.14
N HIS A 104 -48.60 -27.59 -7.37
CA HIS A 104 -48.17 -26.30 -7.92
C HIS A 104 -48.52 -25.12 -7.00
N LYS A 105 -49.71 -25.11 -6.40
CA LYS A 105 -50.17 -24.02 -5.53
C LYS A 105 -49.41 -24.01 -4.21
N ASP A 106 -49.09 -25.19 -3.66
CA ASP A 106 -48.18 -25.34 -2.52
C ASP A 106 -46.75 -24.87 -2.83
N VAL A 107 -46.16 -25.26 -3.97
CA VAL A 107 -44.82 -24.81 -4.37
C VAL A 107 -44.77 -23.28 -4.50
N LYS A 108 -45.73 -22.69 -5.23
CA LYS A 108 -45.80 -21.24 -5.45
C LYS A 108 -46.04 -20.48 -4.14
N MET A 109 -46.99 -20.92 -3.31
CA MET A 109 -47.26 -20.28 -2.01
C MET A 109 -46.11 -20.44 -1.01
N PHE A 110 -45.37 -21.55 -1.04
CA PHE A 110 -44.17 -21.75 -0.23
C PHE A 110 -43.08 -20.74 -0.60
N ILE A 111 -42.78 -20.59 -1.90
CA ILE A 111 -41.74 -19.67 -2.38
C ILE A 111 -42.12 -18.21 -2.13
N SER A 112 -43.34 -17.78 -2.48
CA SER A 112 -43.81 -16.42 -2.18
C SER A 112 -43.80 -16.11 -0.67
N SER A 113 -44.17 -17.08 0.16
CA SER A 113 -44.18 -16.92 1.62
C SER A 113 -42.76 -16.84 2.21
N ALA A 114 -41.85 -17.69 1.73
CA ALA A 114 -40.45 -17.70 2.16
C ALA A 114 -39.72 -16.41 1.74
N LEU A 115 -39.99 -15.91 0.52
CA LEU A 115 -39.41 -14.66 0.03
C LEU A 115 -39.81 -13.46 0.91
N VAL A 116 -41.09 -13.30 1.22
CA VAL A 116 -41.59 -12.25 2.13
C VAL A 116 -40.98 -12.40 3.54
N ALA A 117 -40.86 -13.62 4.05
CA ALA A 117 -40.20 -13.85 5.35
C ALA A 117 -38.70 -13.47 5.34
N SER A 118 -38.04 -13.53 4.18
CA SER A 118 -36.63 -13.15 3.97
C SER A 118 -36.38 -11.66 3.67
N ASP A 119 -37.42 -10.83 3.59
CA ASP A 119 -37.26 -9.37 3.40
C ASP A 119 -36.81 -8.64 4.68
N ASN A 120 -36.98 -9.25 5.86
CA ASN A 120 -36.52 -8.69 7.13
C ASN A 120 -34.99 -8.80 7.27
N LYS A 121 -34.31 -7.65 7.42
CA LYS A 121 -32.83 -7.59 7.36
C LYS A 121 -32.09 -8.16 8.58
N THR A 122 -32.73 -8.26 9.75
CA THR A 122 -32.11 -8.77 10.99
C THR A 122 -33.15 -9.34 11.95
N GLY A 123 -32.89 -10.51 12.54
CA GLY A 123 -33.64 -11.03 13.68
C GLY A 123 -33.86 -12.55 13.66
N TYR A 124 -34.43 -13.07 14.76
CA TYR A 124 -34.73 -14.50 14.95
C TYR A 124 -35.51 -15.14 13.78
N GLU A 125 -36.40 -14.39 13.11
CA GLU A 125 -37.15 -14.88 11.94
C GLU A 125 -36.25 -15.32 10.78
N VAL A 126 -35.08 -14.69 10.62
CA VAL A 126 -34.08 -14.99 9.57
C VAL A 126 -33.28 -16.25 9.91
N GLU A 127 -32.89 -16.40 11.18
CA GLU A 127 -32.23 -17.61 11.68
C GLU A 127 -33.18 -18.81 11.58
N GLU A 128 -34.45 -18.63 11.96
CA GLU A 128 -35.48 -19.67 11.89
C GLU A 128 -35.72 -20.17 10.45
N ILE A 129 -35.86 -19.27 9.46
CA ILE A 129 -36.02 -19.70 8.06
C ILE A 129 -34.79 -20.39 7.49
N VAL A 130 -33.57 -19.94 7.83
CA VAL A 130 -32.34 -20.62 7.38
C VAL A 130 -32.19 -21.99 8.03
N THR A 131 -32.53 -22.16 9.32
CA THR A 131 -32.50 -23.48 9.96
C THR A 131 -33.52 -24.45 9.38
N GLU A 132 -34.78 -24.03 9.19
CA GLU A 132 -35.84 -24.92 8.67
C GLU A 132 -35.71 -25.20 7.16
N LEU A 133 -35.08 -24.31 6.37
CA LEU A 133 -34.74 -24.57 4.96
C LEU A 133 -33.49 -25.45 4.79
N GLY A 134 -32.48 -25.27 5.63
CA GLY A 134 -31.23 -26.05 5.59
C GLY A 134 -31.28 -27.37 6.36
N ASP A 135 -32.40 -27.67 7.04
CA ASP A 135 -32.60 -28.94 7.74
C ASP A 135 -32.61 -30.13 6.74
N PRO A 136 -31.77 -31.17 6.94
CA PRO A 136 -31.68 -32.31 6.03
C PRO A 136 -32.98 -33.11 5.84
N ASP A 137 -33.77 -33.28 6.90
CA ASP A 137 -34.94 -34.16 6.91
C ASP A 137 -36.22 -33.44 6.43
N SER A 138 -36.28 -32.11 6.61
CA SER A 138 -37.38 -31.22 6.25
C SER A 138 -37.08 -30.36 5.01
N GLY A 139 -36.32 -29.27 5.17
CA GLY A 139 -36.16 -28.22 4.16
C GLY A 139 -35.38 -28.65 2.92
N VAL A 140 -34.23 -29.30 3.10
CA VAL A 140 -33.39 -29.85 2.03
C VAL A 140 -34.18 -30.80 1.14
N LYS A 141 -35.02 -31.64 1.75
CA LYS A 141 -35.89 -32.59 1.05
C LYS A 141 -36.95 -31.88 0.20
N LYS A 142 -37.56 -30.82 0.73
CA LYS A 142 -38.54 -29.96 0.02
C LYS A 142 -37.90 -29.20 -1.15
N LEU A 143 -36.68 -28.68 -0.96
CA LEU A 143 -35.93 -28.02 -2.03
C LEU A 143 -35.60 -29.01 -3.16
N ARG A 144 -35.17 -30.24 -2.83
CA ARG A 144 -34.92 -31.30 -3.82
C ARG A 144 -36.20 -31.72 -4.55
N GLU A 145 -37.33 -31.76 -3.88
CA GLU A 145 -38.66 -32.02 -4.47
C GLU A 145 -39.06 -30.94 -5.49
N ILE A 146 -38.83 -29.66 -5.18
CA ILE A 146 -39.12 -28.53 -6.09
C ILE A 146 -38.15 -28.52 -7.29
N MET A 147 -36.87 -28.84 -7.09
CA MET A 147 -35.87 -28.89 -8.17
C MET A 147 -36.10 -30.06 -9.14
N ASN A 148 -36.70 -31.16 -8.67
CA ASN A 148 -37.01 -32.35 -9.47
C ASN A 148 -38.51 -32.41 -9.88
N PHE A 149 -39.20 -31.26 -9.92
CA PHE A 149 -40.59 -31.19 -10.33
C PHE A 149 -40.76 -31.58 -11.82
N PRO A 150 -41.79 -32.34 -12.24
CA PRO A 150 -41.80 -33.03 -13.54
C PRO A 150 -41.70 -32.16 -14.80
N SER A 151 -42.05 -30.87 -14.76
CA SER A 151 -41.87 -29.97 -15.89
C SER A 151 -41.79 -28.48 -15.52
N MET A 152 -41.11 -27.70 -16.36
CA MET A 152 -40.91 -26.25 -16.25
C MET A 152 -41.19 -25.60 -17.62
N SER A 153 -41.81 -24.41 -17.63
CA SER A 153 -42.14 -23.70 -18.88
C SER A 153 -42.11 -22.17 -18.71
N CYS A 154 -41.79 -21.46 -19.79
CA CYS A 154 -42.02 -20.01 -19.93
C CYS A 154 -43.50 -19.67 -20.19
N ASP A 155 -44.27 -20.64 -20.67
CA ASP A 155 -45.69 -20.53 -21.01
C ASP A 155 -46.43 -21.66 -20.29
N ALA A 156 -46.70 -21.45 -19.00
CA ALA A 156 -47.35 -22.43 -18.13
C ALA A 156 -48.85 -22.10 -17.94
N GLY A 157 -49.19 -20.81 -17.91
CA GLY A 157 -50.53 -20.33 -17.61
C GLY A 157 -51.02 -20.81 -16.24
N PHE A 158 -52.12 -21.55 -16.23
CA PHE A 158 -52.71 -22.16 -15.02
C PHE A 158 -52.61 -23.69 -15.01
N ASP A 159 -51.57 -24.25 -15.63
CA ASP A 159 -51.34 -25.70 -15.65
C ASP A 159 -50.72 -26.19 -14.33
N ASN A 160 -51.49 -26.97 -13.57
CA ASN A 160 -51.05 -27.54 -12.29
C ASN A 160 -49.90 -28.57 -12.43
N GLY A 161 -49.60 -29.05 -13.64
CA GLY A 161 -48.51 -30.00 -13.92
C GLY A 161 -47.17 -29.35 -14.27
N VAL A 162 -47.11 -28.03 -14.39
CA VAL A 162 -45.96 -27.28 -14.93
C VAL A 162 -45.58 -26.12 -13.99
N LEU A 163 -44.30 -25.95 -13.66
CA LEU A 163 -43.84 -24.75 -12.95
C LEU A 163 -43.51 -23.62 -13.93
N SER A 164 -44.05 -22.42 -13.68
CA SER A 164 -43.69 -21.22 -14.45
C SER A 164 -42.28 -20.74 -14.08
N PHE A 165 -41.43 -20.60 -15.09
CA PHE A 165 -40.07 -20.12 -14.91
C PHE A 165 -40.02 -18.71 -14.30
N GLN A 166 -40.84 -17.79 -14.82
CA GLN A 166 -40.88 -16.38 -14.41
C GLN A 166 -41.52 -16.19 -13.02
N HIS A 167 -42.61 -16.91 -12.75
CA HIS A 167 -43.50 -16.62 -11.62
C HIS A 167 -43.29 -17.53 -10.40
N VAL A 168 -42.44 -18.57 -10.52
CA VAL A 168 -42.15 -19.53 -9.44
C VAL A 168 -40.65 -19.79 -9.32
N ILE A 169 -39.96 -20.11 -10.41
CA ILE A 169 -38.54 -20.49 -10.36
C ILE A 169 -37.63 -19.28 -10.16
N LEU A 170 -37.83 -18.17 -10.89
CA LEU A 170 -37.05 -16.95 -10.68
C LEU A 170 -37.17 -16.43 -9.22
N PRO A 171 -38.36 -16.38 -8.58
CA PRO A 171 -38.48 -16.13 -7.14
C PRO A 171 -37.72 -17.10 -6.23
N LEU A 172 -37.61 -18.39 -6.58
CA LEU A 172 -36.81 -19.37 -5.82
C LEU A 172 -35.31 -19.10 -5.92
N LEU A 173 -34.80 -18.79 -7.12
CA LEU A 173 -33.40 -18.37 -7.28
C LEU A 173 -33.16 -17.04 -6.53
N GLY A 174 -34.14 -16.14 -6.57
CA GLY A 174 -34.17 -14.88 -5.83
C GLY A 174 -34.03 -15.06 -4.33
N LEU A 175 -34.79 -15.99 -3.75
CA LEU A 175 -34.74 -16.35 -2.32
C LEU A 175 -33.31 -16.72 -1.89
N PHE A 176 -32.63 -17.60 -2.63
CA PHE A 176 -31.24 -17.96 -2.32
C PHE A 176 -30.30 -16.75 -2.34
N THR A 177 -30.46 -15.84 -3.31
CA THR A 177 -29.63 -14.62 -3.42
C THR A 177 -29.93 -13.51 -2.40
N ARG A 178 -30.88 -13.70 -1.46
CA ARG A 178 -31.16 -12.69 -0.43
C ARG A 178 -30.06 -12.64 0.63
N THR A 179 -29.70 -11.43 1.06
CA THR A 179 -28.72 -11.20 2.16
C THR A 179 -29.08 -11.93 3.44
N ALA A 180 -30.38 -12.10 3.73
CA ALA A 180 -30.89 -12.90 4.84
C ALA A 180 -30.41 -14.37 4.82
N ILE A 181 -30.12 -14.95 3.65
CA ILE A 181 -29.57 -16.31 3.50
C ILE A 181 -28.05 -16.27 3.27
N THR A 182 -27.54 -15.37 2.42
CA THR A 182 -26.09 -15.31 2.10
C THR A 182 -25.24 -14.79 3.26
N GLU A 183 -25.72 -13.84 4.05
CA GLU A 183 -24.97 -13.25 5.17
C GLU A 183 -25.34 -13.89 6.53
N CYS A 184 -26.08 -15.01 6.52
CA CYS A 184 -26.48 -15.72 7.73
C CYS A 184 -25.28 -16.40 8.42
N ILE A 185 -25.18 -16.20 9.74
CA ILE A 185 -24.11 -16.73 10.60
C ILE A 185 -24.18 -18.28 10.70
N LEU A 186 -25.32 -18.88 10.39
CA LEU A 186 -25.58 -20.32 10.55
C LEU A 186 -25.04 -21.16 9.37
N GLU A 187 -23.74 -21.02 9.11
CA GLU A 187 -23.02 -21.51 7.92
C GLU A 187 -23.32 -22.97 7.55
N LYS A 188 -23.48 -23.88 8.52
CA LYS A 188 -23.86 -25.29 8.30
C LYS A 188 -25.15 -25.42 7.48
N TYR A 189 -26.19 -24.68 7.84
CA TYR A 189 -27.51 -24.77 7.20
C TYR A 189 -27.52 -24.03 5.86
N VAL A 190 -26.80 -22.90 5.77
CA VAL A 190 -26.57 -22.20 4.49
C VAL A 190 -25.85 -23.11 3.50
N LEU A 191 -24.76 -23.75 3.91
CA LEU A 191 -24.02 -24.69 3.07
C LEU A 191 -24.90 -25.86 2.60
N ALA A 192 -25.74 -26.42 3.47
CA ALA A 192 -26.69 -27.47 3.08
C ALA A 192 -27.64 -27.03 1.95
N ILE A 193 -28.18 -25.81 2.01
CA ILE A 193 -29.04 -25.24 0.94
C ILE A 193 -28.26 -25.15 -0.38
N TYR A 194 -27.04 -24.59 -0.35
CA TYR A 194 -26.21 -24.42 -1.56
C TYR A 194 -25.70 -25.75 -2.13
N THR A 195 -25.39 -26.74 -1.28
CA THR A 195 -25.02 -28.10 -1.72
C THR A 195 -26.17 -28.77 -2.48
N VAL A 196 -27.43 -28.62 -2.04
CA VAL A 196 -28.59 -29.17 -2.77
C VAL A 196 -28.74 -28.53 -4.15
N VAL A 197 -28.52 -27.22 -4.28
CA VAL A 197 -28.51 -26.53 -5.59
C VAL A 197 -27.38 -27.10 -6.48
N TYR A 198 -26.19 -27.31 -5.92
CA TYR A 198 -25.02 -27.82 -6.65
C TYR A 198 -25.15 -29.30 -7.06
N GLU A 199 -25.74 -30.16 -6.22
CA GLU A 199 -26.04 -31.55 -6.57
C GLU A 199 -27.04 -31.68 -7.74
N ASN A 200 -27.85 -30.65 -7.99
CA ASN A 200 -28.83 -30.60 -9.08
C ASN A 200 -28.42 -29.58 -10.17
N LEU A 201 -27.13 -29.21 -10.26
CA LEU A 201 -26.61 -28.25 -11.23
C LEU A 201 -26.95 -28.69 -12.67
N ASP A 202 -26.71 -29.95 -13.01
CA ASP A 202 -26.93 -30.48 -14.34
C ASP A 202 -28.44 -30.63 -14.64
N SER A 203 -29.18 -31.27 -13.73
CA SER A 203 -30.59 -31.64 -13.92
C SER A 203 -31.55 -30.46 -13.85
N PHE A 204 -31.37 -29.56 -12.88
CA PHE A 204 -32.24 -28.41 -12.65
C PHE A 204 -31.68 -27.13 -13.26
N PHE A 205 -30.38 -26.83 -13.08
CA PHE A 205 -29.84 -25.55 -13.51
C PHE A 205 -29.54 -25.49 -15.01
N TYR A 206 -28.79 -26.47 -15.54
CA TYR A 206 -28.44 -26.48 -16.96
C TYR A 206 -29.62 -26.89 -17.85
N ASN A 207 -30.18 -28.08 -17.63
CA ASN A 207 -31.19 -28.63 -18.53
C ASN A 207 -32.56 -27.89 -18.50
N ASN A 208 -32.90 -27.24 -17.38
CA ASN A 208 -34.16 -26.48 -17.25
C ASN A 208 -33.93 -24.96 -17.16
N VAL A 209 -33.27 -24.44 -16.14
CA VAL A 209 -33.15 -22.97 -15.92
C VAL A 209 -32.47 -22.25 -17.08
N MET A 210 -31.32 -22.71 -17.55
CA MET A 210 -30.61 -22.07 -18.67
C MET A 210 -31.37 -22.20 -20.00
N LYS A 211 -32.03 -23.34 -20.23
CA LYS A 211 -32.89 -23.57 -21.41
C LYS A 211 -34.12 -22.66 -21.44
N MET A 212 -34.74 -22.40 -20.28
CA MET A 212 -35.85 -21.44 -20.18
C MET A 212 -35.35 -19.99 -20.36
N LEU A 213 -34.17 -19.64 -19.82
CA LEU A 213 -33.55 -18.34 -20.08
C LEU A 213 -33.28 -18.12 -21.58
N GLU A 214 -32.69 -19.10 -22.27
CA GLU A 214 -32.46 -19.05 -23.71
C GLU A 214 -33.76 -18.87 -24.49
N THR A 215 -34.84 -19.55 -24.08
CA THR A 215 -36.19 -19.38 -24.66
C THR A 215 -36.70 -17.93 -24.49
N LEU A 216 -36.53 -17.32 -23.31
CA LEU A 216 -36.92 -15.92 -23.07
C LEU A 216 -36.10 -14.91 -23.90
N VAL A 217 -34.79 -15.16 -24.05
CA VAL A 217 -33.88 -14.33 -24.85
C VAL A 217 -34.24 -14.41 -26.33
N GLN A 218 -34.39 -15.61 -26.89
CA GLN A 218 -34.68 -15.80 -28.32
C GLN A 218 -36.02 -15.16 -28.75
N ARG A 219 -37.03 -15.17 -27.87
CA ARG A 219 -38.36 -14.58 -28.15
C ARG A 219 -38.50 -13.10 -27.77
N ASN A 220 -37.44 -12.47 -27.25
CA ASN A 220 -37.41 -11.08 -26.79
C ASN A 220 -38.62 -10.68 -25.88
N SER A 221 -39.06 -11.59 -24.99
CA SER A 221 -40.24 -11.35 -24.13
C SER A 221 -40.28 -12.23 -22.87
N VAL A 222 -40.63 -11.59 -21.75
CA VAL A 222 -40.81 -12.25 -20.43
C VAL A 222 -42.25 -12.72 -20.14
N CYS A 223 -43.27 -12.23 -20.84
CA CYS A 223 -44.68 -12.51 -20.55
C CYS A 223 -45.07 -13.98 -20.82
N ASP A 224 -46.05 -14.53 -20.10
CA ASP A 224 -46.61 -15.86 -20.40
C ASP A 224 -47.59 -15.76 -21.59
N SER A 225 -47.38 -16.58 -22.63
CA SER A 225 -48.18 -16.52 -23.86
C SER A 225 -49.59 -17.11 -23.71
N ARG A 226 -49.89 -17.79 -22.60
CA ARG A 226 -51.18 -18.44 -22.33
C ARG A 226 -52.09 -17.62 -21.42
N VAL A 227 -51.54 -16.71 -20.60
CA VAL A 227 -52.28 -15.94 -19.59
C VAL A 227 -51.67 -14.54 -19.45
N SER A 228 -52.49 -13.49 -19.58
CA SER A 228 -52.05 -12.11 -19.35
C SER A 228 -51.82 -11.80 -17.87
N GLU A 229 -50.89 -10.89 -17.59
CA GLU A 229 -50.50 -10.47 -16.24
C GLU A 229 -51.70 -10.04 -15.36
N ASP A 230 -52.68 -9.34 -15.91
CA ASP A 230 -53.88 -8.92 -15.17
C ASP A 230 -54.76 -10.10 -14.76
N VAL A 231 -54.92 -11.10 -15.63
CA VAL A 231 -55.70 -12.33 -15.35
C VAL A 231 -54.96 -13.21 -14.35
N LEU A 232 -53.63 -13.27 -14.44
CA LEU A 232 -52.77 -13.95 -13.46
C LEU A 232 -52.90 -13.30 -12.07
N LEU A 233 -52.78 -11.96 -11.98
CA LEU A 233 -52.93 -11.23 -10.70
C LEU A 233 -54.36 -11.32 -10.15
N LEU A 234 -55.41 -11.25 -10.97
CA LEU A 234 -56.79 -11.37 -10.50
C LEU A 234 -57.04 -12.68 -9.75
N ARG A 235 -56.46 -13.79 -10.22
CA ARG A 235 -56.59 -15.13 -9.65
C ARG A 235 -55.54 -15.45 -8.58
N GLU A 236 -54.33 -14.92 -8.71
CA GLU A 236 -53.15 -15.30 -7.92
C GLU A 236 -52.35 -14.06 -7.46
N ARG A 237 -53.00 -13.24 -6.64
CA ARG A 237 -52.57 -11.88 -6.22
C ARG A 237 -51.19 -11.78 -5.55
N TYR A 238 -50.58 -12.88 -5.12
CA TYR A 238 -49.25 -12.95 -4.50
C TYR A 238 -48.15 -13.40 -5.47
N THR A 239 -48.36 -13.21 -6.77
CA THR A 239 -47.39 -13.50 -7.82
C THR A 239 -46.42 -12.33 -7.99
N PHE A 240 -45.12 -12.64 -8.07
CA PHE A 240 -44.10 -11.70 -8.55
C PHE A 240 -44.10 -11.67 -10.08
N ILE A 241 -44.09 -10.47 -10.68
CA ILE A 241 -43.96 -10.28 -12.12
C ILE A 241 -42.58 -9.64 -12.41
N PRO A 242 -41.71 -10.28 -13.22
CA PRO A 242 -40.44 -9.67 -13.61
C PRO A 242 -40.65 -8.52 -14.59
N SER A 243 -40.11 -7.34 -14.28
CA SER A 243 -40.26 -6.13 -15.11
C SER A 243 -39.27 -6.04 -16.28
N SER A 244 -38.17 -6.80 -16.26
CA SER A 244 -37.23 -6.93 -17.38
C SER A 244 -36.56 -8.30 -17.39
N LEU A 245 -36.05 -8.71 -18.56
CA LEU A 245 -35.26 -9.94 -18.69
C LEU A 245 -33.90 -9.84 -17.95
N GLY A 246 -33.40 -8.63 -17.72
CA GLY A 246 -32.19 -8.35 -16.95
C GLY A 246 -32.22 -8.85 -15.50
N ILE A 247 -33.40 -8.98 -14.88
CA ILE A 247 -33.54 -9.53 -13.51
C ILE A 247 -33.06 -10.99 -13.47
N PHE A 248 -33.40 -11.78 -14.48
CA PHE A 248 -33.00 -13.19 -14.57
C PHE A 248 -31.47 -13.32 -14.61
N PHE A 249 -30.81 -12.52 -15.45
CA PHE A 249 -29.35 -12.49 -15.55
C PHE A 249 -28.68 -12.14 -14.21
N LEU A 250 -29.12 -11.07 -13.52
CA LEU A 250 -28.50 -10.67 -12.24
C LEU A 250 -28.70 -11.72 -11.13
N VAL A 251 -29.88 -12.34 -11.04
CA VAL A 251 -30.16 -13.38 -10.04
C VAL A 251 -29.34 -14.64 -10.32
N ILE A 252 -29.23 -15.06 -11.59
CA ILE A 252 -28.43 -16.22 -12.00
C ILE A 252 -26.93 -15.97 -11.75
N VAL A 253 -26.36 -14.84 -12.19
CA VAL A 253 -24.93 -14.53 -11.96
C VAL A 253 -24.58 -14.49 -10.47
N ARG A 254 -25.45 -13.92 -9.62
CA ARG A 254 -25.24 -13.88 -8.17
C ARG A 254 -25.30 -15.27 -7.53
N LEU A 255 -26.25 -16.09 -7.92
CA LEU A 255 -26.37 -17.46 -7.42
C LEU A 255 -25.14 -18.32 -7.81
N LEU A 256 -24.66 -18.19 -9.04
CA LEU A 256 -23.43 -18.85 -9.50
C LEU A 256 -22.20 -18.33 -8.74
N THR A 257 -22.09 -17.02 -8.53
CA THR A 257 -21.00 -16.39 -7.74
C THR A 257 -21.01 -16.87 -6.28
N GLU A 258 -22.19 -17.08 -5.69
CA GLU A 258 -22.33 -17.53 -4.30
C GLU A 258 -22.06 -19.04 -4.15
N LEU A 259 -22.41 -19.85 -5.16
CA LEU A 259 -21.96 -21.24 -5.27
C LEU A 259 -20.43 -21.32 -5.35
N LEU A 260 -19.81 -20.51 -6.22
CA LEU A 260 -18.35 -20.40 -6.36
C LEU A 260 -17.65 -19.89 -5.09
N ARG A 261 -18.34 -19.10 -4.26
CA ARG A 261 -17.84 -18.64 -2.96
C ARG A 261 -17.82 -19.75 -1.91
N ARG A 262 -18.77 -20.69 -1.95
CA ARG A 262 -19.03 -21.66 -0.86
C ARG A 262 -18.53 -23.07 -1.15
N ILE A 263 -18.48 -23.47 -2.42
CA ILE A 263 -18.15 -24.83 -2.85
C ILE A 263 -16.88 -24.75 -3.68
N SER A 264 -15.73 -25.08 -3.09
CA SER A 264 -14.40 -25.04 -3.73
C SER A 264 -14.40 -25.70 -5.12
N ASP A 265 -15.02 -26.87 -5.18
CA ASP A 265 -14.94 -27.78 -6.32
C ASP A 265 -15.82 -27.31 -7.49
N SER A 266 -16.74 -26.37 -7.24
CA SER A 266 -17.55 -25.74 -8.29
C SER A 266 -16.72 -24.87 -9.25
N SER A 267 -15.56 -24.36 -8.78
CA SER A 267 -14.58 -23.65 -9.61
C SER A 267 -13.76 -24.56 -10.54
N ILE A 268 -13.96 -25.87 -10.45
CA ILE A 268 -13.31 -26.91 -11.26
C ILE A 268 -14.32 -27.53 -12.25
N ASN A 269 -15.56 -27.73 -11.80
CA ASN A 269 -16.64 -28.41 -12.52
C ASN A 269 -16.86 -27.86 -13.95
N GLU A 270 -16.87 -28.77 -14.94
CA GLU A 270 -17.05 -28.41 -16.36
C GLU A 270 -18.45 -27.87 -16.67
N MET A 271 -19.51 -28.43 -16.05
CA MET A 271 -20.88 -27.92 -16.22
C MET A 271 -21.02 -26.48 -15.72
N MET A 272 -20.31 -26.12 -14.63
CA MET A 272 -20.30 -24.74 -14.12
C MET A 272 -19.67 -23.76 -15.13
N HIS A 273 -18.62 -24.18 -15.84
CA HIS A 273 -18.02 -23.39 -16.92
C HIS A 273 -18.93 -23.31 -18.16
N ASN A 274 -19.62 -24.39 -18.50
CA ASN A 274 -20.57 -24.41 -19.62
C ASN A 274 -21.77 -23.48 -19.34
N ILE A 275 -22.33 -23.51 -18.12
CA ILE A 275 -23.35 -22.57 -17.65
C ILE A 275 -22.86 -21.12 -17.78
N ALA A 276 -21.63 -20.81 -17.33
CA ALA A 276 -21.06 -19.47 -17.43
C ALA A 276 -20.90 -19.01 -18.90
N ASN A 277 -20.39 -19.88 -19.77
CA ASN A 277 -20.20 -19.60 -21.20
C ASN A 277 -21.53 -19.35 -21.92
N ASP A 278 -22.54 -20.19 -21.68
CA ASP A 278 -23.88 -20.02 -22.24
C ASP A 278 -24.54 -18.74 -21.71
N LEU A 279 -24.36 -18.41 -20.43
CA LEU A 279 -24.85 -17.17 -19.84
C LEU A 279 -24.19 -15.93 -20.45
N TYR A 280 -22.90 -15.99 -20.79
CA TYR A 280 -22.22 -14.95 -21.56
C TYR A 280 -22.77 -14.83 -22.98
N ARG A 281 -22.99 -15.94 -23.71
CA ARG A 281 -23.63 -15.93 -25.05
C ARG A 281 -24.99 -15.24 -24.98
N LEU A 282 -25.84 -15.66 -24.04
CA LEU A 282 -27.18 -15.12 -23.87
C LEU A 282 -27.18 -13.64 -23.45
N LYS A 283 -26.20 -13.19 -22.66
CA LYS A 283 -26.03 -11.77 -22.31
C LYS A 283 -25.67 -10.91 -23.52
N ILE A 284 -24.84 -11.42 -24.43
CA ILE A 284 -24.49 -10.72 -25.68
C ILE A 284 -25.74 -10.59 -26.56
N MET A 285 -26.45 -11.69 -26.82
CA MET A 285 -27.69 -11.70 -27.60
C MET A 285 -28.76 -10.74 -27.02
N TYR A 286 -28.95 -10.73 -25.69
CA TYR A 286 -29.89 -9.81 -25.04
C TYR A 286 -29.48 -8.35 -25.17
N GLN A 287 -28.17 -8.05 -25.05
CA GLN A 287 -27.65 -6.69 -25.25
C GLN A 287 -27.88 -6.21 -26.70
N GLU A 288 -27.57 -7.06 -27.69
CA GLU A 288 -27.77 -6.77 -29.12
C GLU A 288 -29.26 -6.54 -29.46
N SER A 289 -30.18 -7.40 -28.98
CA SER A 289 -31.63 -7.22 -29.17
C SER A 289 -32.15 -5.88 -28.62
N ILE A 290 -31.62 -5.43 -27.47
CA ILE A 290 -32.00 -4.16 -26.83
C ILE A 290 -31.39 -2.95 -27.57
N GLU A 291 -30.15 -3.05 -28.04
CA GLU A 291 -29.50 -2.01 -28.85
C GLU A 291 -30.19 -1.84 -30.22
N GLN A 292 -30.67 -2.94 -30.81
CA GLN A 292 -31.44 -2.96 -32.06
C GLN A 292 -32.95 -2.68 -31.89
N GLN A 293 -33.41 -2.30 -30.69
CA GLN A 293 -34.82 -1.99 -30.37
C GLN A 293 -35.85 -3.10 -30.70
N GLN A 294 -35.44 -4.37 -30.70
CA GLN A 294 -36.32 -5.50 -31.03
C GLN A 294 -37.21 -5.98 -29.85
N PHE A 295 -37.06 -5.36 -28.68
CA PHE A 295 -37.80 -5.69 -27.47
C PHE A 295 -39.09 -4.86 -27.33
N ALA A 296 -40.10 -5.39 -26.65
CA ALA A 296 -41.36 -4.68 -26.42
C ALA A 296 -41.15 -3.35 -25.67
N LEU A 297 -42.00 -2.35 -25.99
CA LEU A 297 -42.02 -1.00 -25.40
C LEU A 297 -42.25 -0.95 -23.87
N THR A 298 -42.54 -2.10 -23.25
CA THR A 298 -42.84 -2.26 -21.82
C THR A 298 -41.63 -2.56 -20.93
N ASP A 299 -40.45 -2.89 -21.46
CA ASP A 299 -39.24 -3.11 -20.63
C ASP A 299 -38.63 -1.74 -20.21
N PRO A 300 -38.44 -1.46 -18.90
CA PRO A 300 -37.82 -0.22 -18.43
C PRO A 300 -36.41 0.06 -18.93
N LEU A 301 -35.67 -0.97 -19.39
CA LEU A 301 -34.33 -0.84 -19.98
C LEU A 301 -34.41 -0.46 -21.48
N THR A 302 -35.55 -0.68 -22.13
CA THR A 302 -35.78 -0.22 -23.51
C THR A 302 -35.98 1.29 -23.53
N SER A 303 -36.72 1.86 -22.59
CA SER A 303 -37.13 3.28 -22.60
C SER A 303 -36.12 4.28 -22.03
N ASN A 304 -35.22 3.88 -21.11
CA ASN A 304 -34.24 4.77 -20.49
C ASN A 304 -32.79 4.32 -20.76
N LEU A 305 -32.05 5.13 -21.54
CA LEU A 305 -30.68 4.85 -21.97
C LEU A 305 -29.66 4.81 -20.83
N GLU A 306 -29.79 5.67 -19.82
CA GLU A 306 -28.84 5.70 -18.69
C GLU A 306 -29.08 4.54 -17.72
N ASN A 307 -30.34 4.20 -17.46
CA ASN A 307 -30.70 2.98 -16.71
C ASN A 307 -30.16 1.72 -17.42
N ARG A 308 -30.27 1.67 -18.76
CA ARG A 308 -29.72 0.58 -19.59
C ARG A 308 -28.20 0.45 -19.44
N LYS A 309 -27.45 1.55 -19.61
CA LYS A 309 -25.98 1.58 -19.42
C LYS A 309 -25.59 1.15 -18.01
N PHE A 310 -26.26 1.70 -16.99
CA PHE A 310 -25.98 1.39 -15.59
C PHE A 310 -26.28 -0.07 -15.25
N PHE A 311 -27.39 -0.63 -15.75
CA PHE A 311 -27.71 -2.05 -15.61
C PHE A 311 -26.62 -2.94 -16.21
N PHE A 312 -26.23 -2.72 -17.47
CA PHE A 312 -25.21 -3.55 -18.12
C PHE A 312 -23.83 -3.37 -17.46
N MET A 313 -23.48 -2.18 -16.97
CA MET A 313 -22.26 -1.96 -16.17
C MET A 313 -22.25 -2.80 -14.88
N ILE A 314 -23.38 -2.94 -14.18
CA ILE A 314 -23.51 -3.81 -13.01
C ILE A 314 -23.38 -5.28 -13.43
N LEU A 315 -24.17 -5.72 -14.41
CA LEU A 315 -24.15 -7.13 -14.86
C LEU A 315 -22.76 -7.57 -15.31
N GLU A 316 -22.09 -6.75 -16.11
CA GLU A 316 -20.72 -6.95 -16.59
C GLU A 316 -19.70 -7.03 -15.44
N LYS A 317 -19.88 -6.24 -14.37
CA LYS A 317 -19.05 -6.29 -13.16
C LYS A 317 -19.27 -7.58 -12.38
N GLU A 318 -20.51 -7.99 -12.13
CA GLU A 318 -20.82 -9.23 -11.39
C GLU A 318 -20.31 -10.45 -12.19
N MET A 319 -20.48 -10.47 -13.52
CA MET A 319 -19.93 -11.52 -14.40
C MET A 319 -18.40 -11.59 -14.35
N LYS A 320 -17.69 -10.45 -14.34
CA LYS A 320 -16.23 -10.42 -14.20
C LYS A 320 -15.73 -10.90 -12.83
N ILE A 321 -16.54 -10.80 -11.78
CA ILE A 321 -16.24 -11.41 -10.48
C ILE A 321 -16.38 -12.94 -10.57
N MET A 322 -17.47 -13.42 -11.16
CA MET A 322 -17.73 -14.85 -11.40
C MET A 322 -16.61 -15.52 -12.22
N ASP A 323 -16.21 -14.91 -13.35
CA ASP A 323 -15.12 -15.39 -14.20
C ASP A 323 -13.76 -15.44 -13.45
N LYS A 324 -13.40 -14.39 -12.70
CA LYS A 324 -12.16 -14.38 -11.92
C LYS A 324 -12.15 -15.48 -10.85
N MET A 325 -13.32 -15.88 -10.33
CA MET A 325 -13.44 -17.00 -9.39
C MET A 325 -13.30 -18.37 -10.07
N LEU A 326 -13.91 -18.57 -11.24
CA LEU A 326 -13.74 -19.78 -12.06
C LEU A 326 -12.27 -20.00 -12.46
N ASN A 327 -11.65 -18.99 -13.08
CA ASN A 327 -10.29 -19.07 -13.59
C ASN A 327 -9.24 -19.26 -12.47
N ASN A 328 -9.48 -18.72 -11.27
CA ASN A 328 -8.65 -19.02 -10.09
C ASN A 328 -8.67 -20.51 -9.70
N GLY A 329 -9.82 -21.19 -9.82
CA GLY A 329 -9.96 -22.62 -9.54
C GLY A 329 -9.13 -23.49 -10.48
N ARG A 330 -9.28 -23.29 -11.79
CA ARG A 330 -8.49 -23.99 -12.82
C ARG A 330 -6.99 -23.71 -12.72
N ASN A 331 -6.60 -22.47 -12.40
CA ASN A 331 -5.20 -22.13 -12.14
C ASN A 331 -4.63 -22.91 -10.94
N ASN A 332 -5.39 -23.03 -9.84
CA ASN A 332 -4.95 -23.81 -8.67
C ASN A 332 -4.75 -25.31 -9.00
N LEU A 333 -5.60 -25.92 -9.84
CA LEU A 333 -5.39 -27.29 -10.31
C LEU A 333 -4.11 -27.45 -11.14
N MET A 334 -3.84 -26.52 -12.06
CA MET A 334 -2.58 -26.47 -12.83
C MET A 334 -1.35 -26.40 -11.91
N PHE A 335 -1.47 -25.76 -10.73
CA PHE A 335 -0.38 -25.66 -9.76
C PHE A 335 -0.26 -26.86 -8.80
N ASP A 336 -1.32 -27.65 -8.59
CA ASP A 336 -1.22 -28.88 -7.78
C ASP A 336 -0.56 -30.05 -8.53
N GLN A 337 -0.50 -29.99 -9.86
CA GLN A 337 0.33 -30.91 -10.66
C GLN A 337 1.83 -30.57 -10.63
N ASN A 338 2.24 -29.38 -10.13
CA ASN A 338 3.65 -28.98 -10.06
C ASN A 338 4.00 -28.32 -8.70
N PRO A 339 4.59 -29.06 -7.74
CA PRO A 339 4.90 -28.55 -6.40
C PRO A 339 5.96 -27.44 -6.37
N GLU A 340 6.73 -27.21 -7.44
CA GLU A 340 7.64 -26.07 -7.52
C GLU A 340 6.87 -24.77 -7.80
N ALA A 341 5.89 -24.79 -8.71
CA ALA A 341 5.03 -23.65 -8.99
C ALA A 341 4.26 -23.19 -7.73
N LYS A 342 3.83 -24.14 -6.88
CA LYS A 342 3.20 -23.85 -5.59
C LYS A 342 4.15 -23.15 -4.61
N LYS A 343 5.41 -23.61 -4.50
CA LYS A 343 6.46 -22.92 -3.70
C LYS A 343 6.79 -21.52 -4.23
N ILE A 344 6.89 -21.36 -5.55
CA ILE A 344 7.19 -20.07 -6.19
C ILE A 344 6.07 -19.07 -5.91
N ASN A 345 4.79 -19.46 -6.09
CA ASN A 345 3.65 -18.59 -5.79
C ASN A 345 3.58 -18.17 -4.31
N VAL A 346 3.81 -19.08 -3.36
CA VAL A 346 3.83 -18.73 -1.92
C VAL A 346 4.96 -17.76 -1.60
N LYS A 347 6.15 -17.96 -2.17
CA LYS A 347 7.29 -17.04 -2.02
C LYS A 347 7.00 -15.67 -2.65
N LEU A 348 6.36 -15.65 -3.81
CA LEU A 348 5.98 -14.43 -4.53
C LEU A 348 4.93 -13.62 -3.77
N ASP A 349 3.91 -14.26 -3.19
CA ASP A 349 2.91 -13.58 -2.36
C ASP A 349 3.53 -13.07 -1.04
N GLN A 350 4.46 -13.83 -0.43
CA GLN A 350 5.21 -13.37 0.75
C GLN A 350 6.09 -12.14 0.42
N LEU A 351 6.72 -12.10 -0.75
CA LEU A 351 7.48 -10.94 -1.24
C LEU A 351 6.56 -9.74 -1.51
N TYR A 352 5.41 -9.96 -2.16
CA TYR A 352 4.40 -8.93 -2.40
C TYR A 352 3.92 -8.27 -1.11
N TYR A 353 3.50 -9.05 -0.09
CA TYR A 353 3.03 -8.48 1.17
C TYR A 353 4.16 -7.78 1.96
N LYS A 354 5.41 -8.26 1.87
CA LYS A 354 6.57 -7.61 2.47
C LYS A 354 6.87 -6.26 1.80
N GLU A 355 6.76 -6.17 0.49
CA GLU A 355 7.01 -4.93 -0.25
C GLU A 355 5.83 -3.94 -0.11
N LEU A 356 4.60 -4.43 -0.08
CA LEU A 356 3.42 -3.59 0.24
C LEU A 356 3.53 -2.99 1.64
N ALA A 357 4.00 -3.76 2.64
CA ALA A 357 4.24 -3.25 3.98
C ALA A 357 5.33 -2.16 4.00
N ARG A 358 6.44 -2.35 3.28
CA ARG A 358 7.48 -1.32 3.09
C ARG A 358 6.91 -0.05 2.44
N ARG A 359 6.10 -0.17 1.38
CA ARG A 359 5.50 0.98 0.70
C ARG A 359 4.58 1.77 1.63
N VAL A 360 3.71 1.12 2.39
CA VAL A 360 2.81 1.80 3.36
C VAL A 360 3.59 2.47 4.49
N ASP A 361 4.72 1.89 4.93
CA ASP A 361 5.58 2.52 5.93
C ASP A 361 6.38 3.70 5.36
N ALA A 362 6.84 3.59 4.11
CA ALA A 362 7.43 4.69 3.35
C ALA A 362 6.41 5.82 3.11
N GLU A 363 5.17 5.54 2.72
CA GLU A 363 4.10 6.54 2.54
C GLU A 363 3.83 7.36 3.81
N ARG A 364 3.97 6.74 4.99
CA ARG A 364 3.82 7.41 6.30
C ARG A 364 5.03 8.25 6.72
N THR A 365 6.21 7.93 6.21
CA THR A 365 7.49 8.58 6.54
C THR A 365 8.02 9.46 5.41
N TYR A 366 7.31 9.54 4.29
CA TYR A 366 7.73 10.27 3.10
C TYR A 366 7.64 11.78 3.32
N ASP A 367 8.81 12.39 3.35
CA ASP A 367 9.01 13.80 3.68
C ASP A 367 9.90 14.43 2.58
N PRO A 368 9.35 14.98 1.49
CA PRO A 368 10.13 15.40 0.31
C PRO A 368 11.06 16.60 0.58
N PRO A 369 11.97 16.94 -0.35
CA PRO A 369 12.96 17.99 -0.15
C PRO A 369 12.39 19.41 -0.36
N GLY A 370 12.90 20.35 0.41
CA GLY A 370 12.60 21.77 0.33
C GLY A 370 11.12 22.13 0.53
N GLU A 371 10.62 23.07 -0.29
CA GLU A 371 9.25 23.60 -0.23
C GLU A 371 8.16 22.56 -0.56
N LEU A 372 8.54 21.36 -1.02
CA LEU A 372 7.60 20.27 -1.27
C LEU A 372 7.13 19.59 0.02
N SER A 373 7.85 19.79 1.13
CA SER A 373 7.54 19.16 2.41
C SER A 373 6.42 19.90 3.14
N ASN A 374 5.51 19.15 3.77
CA ASN A 374 4.42 19.68 4.59
C ASN A 374 4.90 20.48 5.82
N TYR A 375 6.18 20.35 6.19
CA TYR A 375 6.83 21.06 7.29
C TYR A 375 7.75 22.20 6.81
N GLY A 376 7.75 22.52 5.51
CA GLY A 376 8.70 23.44 4.88
C GLY A 376 10.14 22.89 4.83
N LYS A 377 11.09 23.74 4.44
CA LYS A 377 12.52 23.41 4.40
C LYS A 377 13.07 22.91 5.75
N ARG A 378 14.04 22.00 5.71
CA ARG A 378 14.82 21.55 6.89
C ARG A 378 15.86 22.57 7.37
N HIS A 379 16.48 23.28 6.42
CA HIS A 379 17.58 24.22 6.61
C HIS A 379 17.72 25.08 5.34
N ASP A 380 18.47 26.18 5.39
CA ASP A 380 18.85 27.04 4.26
C ASP A 380 19.20 26.29 2.95
N ASN A 381 19.90 25.16 3.05
CA ASN A 381 20.40 24.35 1.93
C ASN A 381 19.43 23.26 1.43
N ASP A 382 18.19 23.18 1.95
CA ASP A 382 17.20 22.17 1.56
C ASP A 382 16.42 22.60 0.31
N PHE A 383 16.86 22.12 -0.86
CA PHE A 383 16.25 22.39 -2.16
C PHE A 383 15.78 21.11 -2.88
N SER A 384 14.70 21.24 -3.66
CA SER A 384 14.21 20.21 -4.57
C SER A 384 15.12 20.01 -5.79
N GLU A 385 15.70 21.07 -6.34
CA GLU A 385 16.67 20.99 -7.44
C GLU A 385 18.10 20.84 -6.93
N ILE A 386 18.79 19.75 -7.31
CA ILE A 386 20.19 19.49 -6.89
C ILE A 386 21.18 20.57 -7.33
N SER A 387 20.89 21.29 -8.41
CA SER A 387 21.70 22.39 -8.94
C SER A 387 21.79 23.60 -7.99
N LYS A 388 20.83 23.75 -7.08
CA LYS A 388 20.75 24.83 -6.07
C LYS A 388 21.42 24.47 -4.74
N ILE A 389 21.63 23.17 -4.48
CA ILE A 389 22.23 22.66 -3.23
C ILE A 389 23.73 22.95 -3.21
N SER A 390 24.26 23.50 -2.13
CA SER A 390 25.71 23.63 -1.93
C SER A 390 26.35 22.26 -1.61
N ILE A 391 27.42 21.89 -2.33
CA ILE A 391 28.17 20.64 -2.07
C ILE A 391 28.86 20.69 -0.69
N ILE A 392 29.41 21.85 -0.33
CA ILE A 392 29.95 22.10 1.02
C ILE A 392 28.77 22.45 1.92
N PRO A 393 28.65 21.87 3.13
CA PRO A 393 27.47 22.03 3.96
C PRO A 393 27.39 23.43 4.58
N THR A 394 26.18 23.79 5.00
CA THR A 394 25.91 25.02 5.77
C THR A 394 25.89 24.74 7.27
N ASN A 395 25.85 25.80 8.07
CA ASN A 395 25.73 25.68 9.53
C ASN A 395 24.35 25.15 9.95
N GLU A 396 23.28 25.58 9.29
CA GLU A 396 21.93 25.08 9.57
C GLU A 396 21.78 23.61 9.19
N GLU A 397 22.35 23.17 8.07
CA GLU A 397 22.32 21.77 7.62
C GLU A 397 23.05 20.81 8.58
N ILE A 398 24.17 21.23 9.15
CA ILE A 398 24.97 20.40 10.07
C ILE A 398 24.39 20.38 11.49
N LEU A 399 23.61 21.40 11.85
CA LEU A 399 22.93 21.52 13.14
C LEU A 399 21.42 21.18 13.06
N CYS A 400 20.95 20.62 11.94
CA CYS A 400 19.55 20.25 11.75
C CYS A 400 19.23 18.91 12.44
N ASP A 401 18.30 18.92 13.39
CA ASP A 401 17.79 17.72 14.06
C ASP A 401 16.89 16.85 13.15
N ARG A 402 16.35 17.42 12.06
CA ARG A 402 15.44 16.74 11.14
C ARG A 402 16.23 16.02 10.05
N SER A 403 16.02 14.71 9.93
CA SER A 403 16.74 13.85 8.98
C SER A 403 16.69 14.38 7.53
N PRO A 404 17.81 14.27 6.78
CA PRO A 404 17.87 14.68 5.39
C PRO A 404 16.93 13.83 4.52
N PHE A 405 16.44 14.40 3.41
CA PHE A 405 15.71 13.63 2.41
C PHE A 405 16.68 12.70 1.65
N LEU A 406 16.62 11.39 1.93
CA LEU A 406 17.43 10.36 1.31
C LEU A 406 16.57 9.47 0.38
N PRO A 407 16.62 9.69 -0.95
CA PRO A 407 15.86 8.90 -1.91
C PRO A 407 16.41 7.46 -1.99
N THR A 408 15.53 6.47 -2.04
CA THR A 408 15.94 5.05 -2.08
C THR A 408 16.18 4.58 -3.52
N SER A 409 17.28 3.85 -3.76
CA SER A 409 17.63 3.30 -5.08
C SER A 409 16.70 2.19 -5.61
N HIS A 410 15.60 1.85 -4.93
CA HIS A 410 14.54 0.98 -5.48
C HIS A 410 13.64 1.79 -6.43
N ARG A 411 13.33 1.26 -7.62
CA ARG A 411 12.40 1.89 -8.59
C ARG A 411 11.05 2.25 -7.93
N TYR A 412 10.57 1.39 -7.05
CA TYR A 412 9.29 1.53 -6.36
C TYR A 412 9.33 2.39 -5.09
N SER A 413 10.47 3.02 -4.75
CA SER A 413 10.51 4.01 -3.68
C SER A 413 9.69 5.24 -4.05
N LEU A 414 9.17 5.94 -3.05
CA LEU A 414 8.50 7.22 -3.27
C LEU A 414 9.52 8.27 -3.66
N HIS A 415 9.19 9.08 -4.67
CA HIS A 415 10.06 10.11 -5.19
C HIS A 415 9.23 11.26 -5.78
N PHE A 416 9.76 12.49 -5.70
CA PHE A 416 9.06 13.69 -6.14
C PHE A 416 9.26 13.98 -7.64
N LEU A 417 10.32 13.43 -8.24
CA LEU A 417 10.55 13.40 -9.68
C LEU A 417 10.10 12.04 -10.25
N PRO A 418 9.46 12.02 -11.45
CA PRO A 418 9.09 10.78 -12.14
C PRO A 418 10.30 9.99 -12.64
N ASP A 419 10.08 8.74 -13.07
CA ASP A 419 11.10 7.90 -13.69
C ASP A 419 11.71 8.54 -14.96
N GLY A 420 13.01 8.34 -15.15
CA GLY A 420 13.83 9.03 -16.17
C GLY A 420 15.15 9.55 -15.59
N ALA A 421 16.04 10.09 -16.43
CA ALA A 421 17.37 10.56 -16.01
C ALA A 421 17.34 11.56 -14.83
N ASN A 422 16.31 12.40 -14.74
CA ASN A 422 16.11 13.36 -13.64
C ASN A 422 16.11 12.69 -12.25
N ARG A 423 15.30 11.63 -12.08
CA ARG A 423 15.21 10.90 -10.81
C ARG A 423 16.51 10.18 -10.47
N LEU A 424 17.19 9.62 -11.47
CA LEU A 424 18.49 8.97 -11.26
C LEU A 424 19.55 9.98 -10.79
N LEU A 425 19.65 11.14 -11.44
CA LEU A 425 20.63 12.18 -11.09
C LEU A 425 20.39 12.77 -9.70
N ASP A 426 19.13 13.05 -9.32
CA ASP A 426 18.80 13.48 -7.95
C ASP A 426 19.16 12.39 -6.92
N THR A 427 18.78 11.14 -7.19
CA THR A 427 19.07 9.99 -6.30
C THR A 427 20.56 9.81 -6.05
N GLN A 428 21.37 9.76 -7.12
CA GLN A 428 22.81 9.56 -7.00
C GLN A 428 23.51 10.78 -6.37
N PHE A 429 23.08 12.01 -6.66
CA PHE A 429 23.62 13.20 -6.00
C PHE A 429 23.34 13.20 -4.50
N ARG A 430 22.10 12.96 -4.07
CA ARG A 430 21.72 13.02 -2.65
C ARG A 430 22.40 11.93 -1.83
N LEU A 431 22.45 10.69 -2.33
CA LEU A 431 23.13 9.59 -1.64
C LEU A 431 24.65 9.82 -1.54
N LEU A 432 25.32 10.13 -2.65
CA LEU A 432 26.78 10.39 -2.64
C LEU A 432 27.16 11.62 -1.80
N ARG A 433 26.26 12.62 -1.70
CA ARG A 433 26.46 13.78 -0.84
C ARG A 433 26.22 13.45 0.64
N GLU A 434 25.32 12.52 0.95
CA GLU A 434 25.14 12.04 2.33
C GLU A 434 26.33 11.20 2.80
N ASP A 435 26.93 10.35 1.96
CA ASP A 435 28.17 9.63 2.27
C ASP A 435 29.32 10.59 2.64
N LEU A 436 29.40 11.74 1.97
CA LEU A 436 30.32 12.84 2.28
C LEU A 436 29.98 13.54 3.61
N LEU A 437 28.70 13.79 3.88
CA LEU A 437 28.27 14.65 5.00
C LEU A 437 28.00 13.92 6.31
N ASN A 438 27.50 12.68 6.30
CA ASN A 438 27.10 11.98 7.53
C ASN A 438 28.24 11.87 8.57
N PRO A 439 29.48 11.47 8.20
CA PRO A 439 30.60 11.44 9.15
C PRO A 439 30.97 12.84 9.70
N ILE A 440 30.77 13.88 8.89
CA ILE A 440 31.05 15.29 9.25
C ILE A 440 29.98 15.79 10.22
N ARG A 441 28.69 15.54 9.93
CA ARG A 441 27.53 15.93 10.74
C ARG A 441 27.57 15.26 12.11
N GLY A 442 27.72 13.93 12.14
CA GLY A 442 27.81 13.16 13.38
C GLY A 442 29.03 13.58 14.21
N GLY A 443 30.21 13.69 13.60
CA GLY A 443 31.43 14.11 14.28
C GLY A 443 31.33 15.52 14.89
N LEU A 444 30.78 16.49 14.14
CA LEU A 444 30.62 17.87 14.61
C LEU A 444 29.56 17.99 15.70
N SER A 445 28.39 17.37 15.53
CA SER A 445 27.31 17.41 16.53
C SER A 445 27.76 16.78 17.86
N ASN A 446 28.46 15.64 17.81
CA ASN A 446 29.03 15.00 19.00
C ASN A 446 30.09 15.88 19.68
N LEU A 447 30.97 16.53 18.91
CA LEU A 447 32.00 17.41 19.47
C LEU A 447 31.42 18.68 20.10
N LEU A 448 30.45 19.33 19.44
CA LEU A 448 29.79 20.54 19.94
C LEU A 448 28.96 20.24 21.20
N THR A 449 28.20 19.14 21.20
CA THR A 449 27.44 18.65 22.36
C THR A 449 28.36 18.37 23.55
N ALA A 450 29.48 17.71 23.32
CA ALA A 450 30.49 17.46 24.36
C ALA A 450 31.13 18.74 24.91
N LEU A 451 31.28 19.79 24.08
CA LEU A 451 31.72 21.11 24.51
C LEU A 451 30.64 21.87 25.31
N LEU A 452 29.35 21.72 25.00
CA LEU A 452 28.25 22.25 25.83
C LEU A 452 28.17 21.58 27.19
N GLN A 453 28.35 20.26 27.24
CA GLN A 453 28.32 19.49 28.47
C GLN A 453 29.39 19.98 29.46
N GLU A 454 30.62 20.26 29.02
CA GLU A 454 31.65 20.81 29.93
C GLU A 454 31.35 22.25 30.40
N HIS A 455 30.70 23.10 29.59
CA HIS A 455 30.24 24.42 30.05
C HIS A 455 29.12 24.36 31.09
N SER A 456 28.37 23.26 31.13
CA SER A 456 27.17 23.09 31.98
C SER A 456 27.44 22.25 33.24
N SER A 457 28.24 21.19 33.10
CA SER A 457 28.42 20.14 34.10
C SER A 457 29.59 20.43 35.05
N SER A 458 29.33 21.22 36.08
CA SER A 458 30.31 21.52 37.13
C SER A 458 30.39 20.48 38.25
N ASN A 459 29.46 19.50 38.33
CA ASN A 459 29.21 18.81 39.60
C ASN A 459 28.69 17.35 39.59
N ASP A 460 28.74 16.60 38.48
CA ASP A 460 28.17 15.23 38.42
C ASP A 460 29.17 14.10 38.10
N ASN A 461 28.96 12.93 38.70
CA ASN A 461 30.04 11.97 38.99
C ASN A 461 30.24 10.82 37.98
N ASN A 462 29.34 10.61 37.03
CA ASN A 462 29.43 9.47 36.10
C ASN A 462 30.40 9.71 34.92
N ASP A 463 30.78 10.97 34.64
CA ASP A 463 31.40 11.37 33.36
C ASP A 463 32.94 11.51 33.39
N ILE A 464 33.58 10.82 34.35
CA ILE A 464 35.00 11.01 34.71
C ILE A 464 35.98 10.56 33.61
N LYS A 465 35.54 9.77 32.61
CA LYS A 465 36.38 9.36 31.47
C LYS A 465 36.28 10.33 30.29
N LEU A 466 35.08 10.60 29.80
CA LEU A 466 34.85 11.47 28.64
C LEU A 466 35.41 12.87 28.91
N SER A 467 35.15 13.43 30.08
CA SER A 467 35.72 14.72 30.52
C SER A 467 37.26 14.77 30.54
N LYS A 468 37.96 13.65 30.75
CA LYS A 468 39.44 13.59 30.66
C LYS A 468 39.93 13.54 29.22
N GLU A 469 39.23 12.83 28.33
CA GLU A 469 39.58 12.74 26.92
C GLU A 469 39.26 14.05 26.19
N LEU A 470 38.15 14.72 26.52
CA LEU A 470 37.83 16.08 26.09
C LEU A 470 38.88 17.10 26.56
N LYS A 471 39.22 17.13 27.86
CA LYS A 471 40.27 18.03 28.37
C LYS A 471 41.63 17.78 27.72
N LYS A 472 41.97 16.53 27.37
CA LYS A 472 43.17 16.20 26.58
C LYS A 472 43.08 16.79 25.17
N ILE A 473 41.95 16.62 24.49
CA ILE A 473 41.72 17.12 23.12
C ILE A 473 41.70 18.64 23.08
N GLN A 474 41.08 19.33 24.03
CA GLN A 474 41.07 20.80 24.10
C GLN A 474 42.47 21.40 24.25
N ASN A 475 43.33 20.77 25.06
CA ASN A 475 44.67 21.29 25.32
C ASN A 475 45.70 20.89 24.24
N LEU A 476 45.58 19.68 23.66
CA LEU A 476 46.63 19.08 22.82
C LEU A 476 46.18 18.68 21.40
N GLY A 477 44.89 18.78 21.08
CA GLY A 477 44.30 18.20 19.87
C GLY A 477 44.34 16.67 19.87
N GLY A 478 44.02 16.07 18.72
CA GLY A 478 44.04 14.62 18.51
C GLY A 478 42.84 14.10 17.75
N ARG A 479 42.70 12.77 17.69
CA ARG A 479 41.50 12.09 17.19
C ARG A 479 40.41 12.17 18.27
N PHE A 480 39.29 12.81 17.96
CA PHE A 480 38.04 12.70 18.70
C PHE A 480 37.23 11.56 18.09
N SER A 481 36.67 10.71 18.94
CA SER A 481 35.86 9.56 18.58
C SER A 481 34.78 9.40 19.64
N TYR A 482 33.54 9.19 19.22
CA TYR A 482 32.37 9.19 20.11
C TYR A 482 31.53 7.93 19.87
N ASN A 483 31.84 6.87 20.62
CA ASN A 483 31.23 5.56 20.47
C ASN A 483 29.95 5.42 21.30
N ASP A 484 28.83 5.88 20.74
CA ASP A 484 27.47 5.57 21.21
C ASP A 484 26.99 4.16 20.74
N GLY A 485 27.79 3.46 19.93
CA GLY A 485 27.44 2.16 19.35
C GLY A 485 26.44 2.23 18.18
N THR A 486 25.94 3.42 17.88
CA THR A 486 24.98 3.73 16.80
C THR A 486 25.64 4.26 15.52
N ASN A 487 26.76 4.99 15.65
CA ASN A 487 27.39 5.76 14.57
C ASN A 487 28.82 5.30 14.30
N GLU A 488 29.02 4.45 13.29
CA GLU A 488 30.36 4.13 12.79
C GLU A 488 30.92 5.28 11.92
N ASN A 489 32.23 5.53 12.01
CA ASN A 489 33.01 6.49 11.21
C ASN A 489 32.87 8.00 11.49
N SER A 490 32.12 8.44 12.51
CA SER A 490 32.00 9.87 12.94
C SER A 490 33.26 10.47 13.61
N ASP A 491 34.45 10.04 13.22
CA ASP A 491 35.72 10.38 13.87
C ASP A 491 36.38 11.63 13.28
N LEU A 492 36.61 12.64 14.12
CA LEU A 492 37.27 13.90 13.75
C LEU A 492 38.73 13.94 14.18
N GLN A 493 39.58 14.58 13.37
CA GLN A 493 40.90 15.03 13.78
C GLN A 493 40.84 16.50 14.18
N VAL A 494 41.00 16.77 15.47
CA VAL A 494 40.91 18.10 16.09
C VAL A 494 42.30 18.73 16.22
N TYR A 495 42.42 19.98 15.79
CA TYR A 495 43.58 20.86 15.95
C TYR A 495 43.19 22.03 16.88
N THR A 496 44.13 22.57 17.66
CA THR A 496 43.86 23.52 18.76
C THR A 496 44.70 24.80 18.71
N ASN A 497 44.38 25.75 19.59
CA ASN A 497 45.07 27.04 19.79
C ASN A 497 45.11 27.92 18.53
N ILE A 498 44.05 27.85 17.73
CA ILE A 498 44.00 28.45 16.39
C ILE A 498 43.99 29.97 16.40
N ARG A 499 44.80 30.52 15.50
CA ARG A 499 44.97 31.95 15.24
C ARG A 499 45.10 32.23 13.75
N PHE A 500 44.62 33.39 13.32
CA PHE A 500 44.81 33.89 11.96
C PHE A 500 46.11 34.68 11.86
N VAL A 501 46.95 34.39 10.86
CA VAL A 501 48.30 35.01 10.72
C VAL A 501 48.34 36.06 9.62
N LYS A 502 47.76 35.75 8.46
CA LYS A 502 47.71 36.62 7.29
C LYS A 502 46.52 36.19 6.42
N ILE A 503 46.06 37.09 5.56
CA ILE A 503 45.22 36.74 4.42
C ILE A 503 46.10 36.81 3.18
N THR A 504 46.04 35.77 2.36
CA THR A 504 46.68 35.69 1.05
C THR A 504 45.62 35.86 -0.04
N CYS A 505 46.01 36.44 -1.16
CA CYS A 505 45.20 36.51 -2.37
C CYS A 505 46.06 36.08 -3.54
N ASP A 506 45.63 35.04 -4.26
CA ASP A 506 46.30 34.49 -5.42
C ASP A 506 45.36 34.44 -6.63
N LYS A 507 45.91 34.71 -7.82
CA LYS A 507 45.14 34.89 -9.06
C LYS A 507 44.41 33.63 -9.55
N ARG A 508 44.76 32.44 -9.05
CA ARG A 508 44.15 31.15 -9.42
C ARG A 508 43.40 30.50 -8.26
N LYS A 509 43.86 30.74 -7.02
CA LYS A 509 43.34 30.15 -5.78
C LYS A 509 42.35 31.04 -5.02
N GLY A 510 42.24 32.32 -5.38
CA GLY A 510 41.36 33.29 -4.72
C GLY A 510 41.94 33.79 -3.39
N PHE A 511 41.05 34.17 -2.47
CA PHE A 511 41.42 34.49 -1.10
C PHE A 511 41.63 33.21 -0.28
N ALA A 512 42.62 33.21 0.61
CA ALA A 512 42.79 32.21 1.65
C ALA A 512 43.37 32.85 2.92
N CYS A 513 43.02 32.33 4.09
CA CYS A 513 43.64 32.74 5.34
C CYS A 513 44.66 31.69 5.80
N THR A 514 45.84 32.15 6.21
CA THR A 514 46.84 31.29 6.83
C THR A 514 46.50 31.10 8.30
N ILE A 515 46.14 29.88 8.65
CA ILE A 515 45.75 29.46 9.99
C ILE A 515 46.97 28.83 10.69
N LYS A 516 47.30 29.33 11.88
CA LYS A 516 48.34 28.78 12.76
C LYS A 516 47.70 27.98 13.87
N PHE A 517 48.14 26.74 14.07
CA PHE A 517 47.54 25.78 15.00
C PHE A 517 48.60 24.92 15.69
N THR A 518 48.25 24.26 16.80
CA THR A 518 49.13 23.28 17.47
C THR A 518 49.17 21.97 16.69
N PRO A 519 50.34 21.49 16.22
CA PRO A 519 50.46 20.25 15.48
C PRO A 519 50.24 19.03 16.40
N PRO A 520 49.91 17.85 15.84
CA PRO A 520 49.92 16.60 16.59
C PRO A 520 51.28 16.35 17.26
N LYS A 521 51.31 15.70 18.43
CA LYS A 521 52.57 15.30 19.08
C LYS A 521 53.26 14.19 18.29
N ILE A 522 54.32 14.56 17.58
CA ILE A 522 55.16 13.66 16.77
C ILE A 522 56.40 13.28 17.58
N SER A 523 56.87 12.03 17.52
CA SER A 523 58.06 11.57 18.27
C SER A 523 59.40 12.13 17.75
N ALA A 524 59.39 12.86 16.64
CA ALA A 524 60.57 13.38 15.95
C ALA A 524 60.81 14.86 16.30
N LYS A 525 61.87 15.12 17.07
CA LYS A 525 62.25 16.47 17.53
C LYS A 525 62.88 17.35 16.42
N ASN A 526 63.34 16.75 15.32
CA ASN A 526 64.00 17.44 14.22
C ASN A 526 63.01 17.74 13.08
N ALA A 527 63.17 18.91 12.44
CA ALA A 527 62.25 19.39 11.40
C ALA A 527 62.10 18.40 10.22
N ARG A 528 63.17 17.69 9.86
CA ARG A 528 63.14 16.63 8.84
C ARG A 528 62.16 15.51 9.20
N GLY A 529 62.23 14.97 10.41
CA GLY A 529 61.31 13.90 10.85
C GLY A 529 59.86 14.38 11.00
N ARG A 530 59.64 15.66 11.34
CA ARG A 530 58.31 16.29 11.26
C ARG A 530 57.81 16.41 9.82
N LYS A 531 58.67 16.74 8.87
CA LYS A 531 58.32 16.79 7.43
C LYS A 531 57.94 15.41 6.92
N GLU A 532 58.75 14.39 7.21
CA GLU A 532 58.50 12.98 6.85
C GLU A 532 57.20 12.43 7.49
N PHE A 533 56.81 12.91 8.69
CA PHE A 533 55.47 12.64 9.26
C PHE A 533 54.36 13.29 8.44
N TRP A 534 54.46 14.59 8.13
CA TRP A 534 53.42 15.30 7.38
C TRP A 534 53.25 14.77 5.95
N GLU A 535 54.34 14.41 5.28
CA GLU A 535 54.35 13.73 3.97
C GLU A 535 53.63 12.37 4.01
N ARG A 536 53.81 11.59 5.06
CA ARG A 536 53.14 10.28 5.24
C ARG A 536 51.69 10.40 5.71
N SER A 537 51.32 11.49 6.38
CA SER A 537 49.97 11.70 6.89
C SER A 537 49.01 12.18 5.81
N LYS A 538 47.89 11.46 5.61
CA LYS A 538 46.76 11.89 4.77
C LYS A 538 45.88 12.91 5.50
N ARG A 539 46.48 14.01 5.97
CA ARG A 539 45.86 15.05 6.81
C ARG A 539 46.13 16.43 6.25
N LEU A 540 45.13 17.32 6.33
CA LEU A 540 45.14 18.65 5.74
C LEU A 540 45.69 18.61 4.31
N LEU A 541 45.12 17.74 3.48
CA LEU A 541 45.46 17.62 2.06
C LEU A 541 44.87 18.82 1.31
N ASN A 542 45.45 19.20 0.17
CA ASN A 542 44.79 20.16 -0.72
C ASN A 542 43.43 19.56 -1.12
N GLY A 543 42.34 20.33 -0.99
CA GLY A 543 40.97 19.82 -1.17
C GLY A 543 40.35 19.11 0.04
N SER A 544 41.04 19.05 1.20
CA SER A 544 40.39 18.66 2.47
C SER A 544 39.38 19.73 2.88
N LEU A 545 38.18 19.31 3.28
CA LEU A 545 37.20 20.15 3.98
C LEU A 545 37.57 20.22 5.47
N VAL A 546 37.67 21.45 5.99
CA VAL A 546 37.85 21.73 7.41
C VAL A 546 36.72 22.61 7.93
N ALA A 547 36.35 22.39 9.19
CA ALA A 547 35.44 23.27 9.91
C ALA A 547 36.20 23.96 11.04
N VAL A 548 36.11 25.29 11.13
CA VAL A 548 36.69 26.09 12.20
C VAL A 548 35.59 26.48 13.18
N ILE A 549 35.83 26.21 14.46
CA ILE A 549 34.94 26.46 15.59
C ILE A 549 35.57 27.57 16.42
N LEU A 550 34.91 28.73 16.48
CA LEU A 550 35.32 29.89 17.26
C LEU A 550 34.34 30.13 18.41
N SER A 551 34.85 30.45 19.60
CA SER A 551 34.01 30.92 20.71
C SER A 551 33.22 32.16 20.29
N ASN A 552 31.89 32.16 20.45
CA ASN A 552 31.06 33.32 20.20
C ASN A 552 31.45 34.46 21.18
N PRO A 553 31.82 35.67 20.69
CA PRO A 553 32.16 36.79 21.58
C PRO A 553 30.94 37.36 22.33
N ASN A 554 29.73 37.20 21.77
CA ASN A 554 28.47 37.73 22.32
C ASN A 554 27.45 36.60 22.51
N PRO A 555 27.65 35.68 23.48
CA PRO A 555 26.68 34.63 23.76
C PRO A 555 25.37 35.26 24.27
N GLN A 556 24.24 34.95 23.63
CA GLN A 556 22.95 35.50 24.04
C GLN A 556 22.50 34.89 25.37
N LYS A 557 22.69 35.63 26.46
CA LYS A 557 22.05 35.34 27.75
C LYS A 557 20.55 35.60 27.65
N LYS A 558 19.80 34.61 27.14
CA LYS A 558 18.34 34.56 27.26
C LYS A 558 17.98 34.62 28.76
N ASN A 559 17.04 35.48 29.13
CA ASN A 559 16.73 35.76 30.53
C ASN A 559 16.21 34.51 31.27
N SER A 560 16.67 34.30 32.51
CA SER A 560 16.56 33.07 33.30
C SER A 560 15.15 32.64 33.75
N ASN A 561 14.08 33.16 33.13
CA ASN A 561 12.69 32.86 33.51
C ASN A 561 12.05 31.75 32.66
N ASN A 562 12.69 31.32 31.57
CA ASN A 562 12.25 30.19 30.75
C ASN A 562 13.29 29.07 30.76
N ASN A 563 12.85 27.82 30.85
CA ASN A 563 13.71 26.62 30.77
C ASN A 563 14.16 26.31 29.33
N SER A 564 14.72 27.30 28.62
CA SER A 564 15.37 27.08 27.33
C SER A 564 16.83 26.68 27.54
N SER A 565 17.22 25.50 27.06
CA SER A 565 18.61 25.05 27.02
C SER A 565 19.49 26.01 26.19
N ILE A 566 20.76 26.11 26.58
CA ILE A 566 21.78 26.84 25.80
C ILE A 566 22.05 26.03 24.53
N SER A 567 21.96 26.66 23.36
CA SER A 567 22.19 25.97 22.07
C SER A 567 23.66 26.00 21.65
N ASN A 568 24.04 25.10 20.74
CA ASN A 568 25.40 25.04 20.17
C ASN A 568 25.82 26.38 19.54
N SER A 569 24.90 27.03 18.82
CA SER A 569 25.09 28.32 18.15
C SER A 569 25.12 29.52 19.09
N ASP A 570 24.57 29.43 20.31
CA ASP A 570 24.71 30.48 21.31
C ASP A 570 26.18 30.61 21.80
N LEU A 571 26.94 29.51 21.88
CA LEU A 571 28.33 29.49 22.40
C LEU A 571 29.43 29.42 21.33
N TYR A 572 29.16 28.85 20.15
CA TYR A 572 30.18 28.62 19.12
C TYR A 572 29.71 29.06 17.72
N LEU A 573 30.62 29.73 17.00
CA LEU A 573 30.48 30.05 15.58
C LEU A 573 31.22 28.99 14.75
N LEU A 574 30.55 28.44 13.76
CA LEU A 574 31.05 27.39 12.87
C LEU A 574 31.34 27.97 11.47
N TYR A 575 32.48 27.62 10.89
CA TYR A 575 32.94 28.14 9.60
C TYR A 575 33.58 27.05 8.75
N PHE A 576 32.97 26.72 7.61
CA PHE A 576 33.50 25.76 6.65
C PHE A 576 34.48 26.39 5.66
N GLY A 577 35.58 25.70 5.41
CA GLY A 577 36.58 26.10 4.42
C GLY A 577 37.34 24.91 3.85
N VAL A 578 38.00 25.13 2.71
CA VAL A 578 38.78 24.11 2.01
C VAL A 578 40.27 24.44 2.13
N VAL A 579 41.09 23.42 2.39
CA VAL A 579 42.55 23.57 2.38
C VAL A 579 43.04 23.81 0.96
N VAL A 580 43.59 25.00 0.72
CA VAL A 580 43.97 25.48 -0.63
C VAL A 580 45.47 25.39 -0.88
N THR A 581 46.31 25.61 0.14
CA THR A 581 47.76 25.37 0.04
C THR A 581 48.28 24.66 1.29
N ARG A 582 48.75 23.43 1.08
CA ARG A 582 49.58 22.65 1.99
C ARG A 582 51.06 22.87 1.64
N ASP A 583 51.84 23.41 2.57
CA ASP A 583 53.30 23.41 2.50
C ASP A 583 53.87 22.57 3.65
N GLU A 584 54.49 21.44 3.33
CA GLU A 584 55.12 20.58 4.33
C GLU A 584 56.25 21.30 5.07
N LYS A 585 56.87 22.35 4.52
CA LYS A 585 57.88 23.15 5.24
C LYS A 585 57.22 24.01 6.33
N ALA A 586 56.14 24.74 6.01
CA ALA A 586 55.34 25.47 7.01
C ALA A 586 54.76 24.56 8.11
N LEU A 587 54.25 23.37 7.74
CA LEU A 587 53.74 22.38 8.68
C LEU A 587 54.82 21.73 9.58
N SER A 588 56.08 21.64 9.10
CA SER A 588 57.19 20.97 9.81
C SER A 588 58.13 21.91 10.57
N LYS A 589 57.99 23.23 10.36
CA LYS A 589 58.94 24.26 10.80
C LYS A 589 59.21 24.22 12.30
N ASP A 590 58.19 24.39 13.14
CA ASP A 590 58.29 24.39 14.60
C ASP A 590 57.81 23.05 15.20
N GLU A 591 58.00 22.85 16.50
CA GLU A 591 57.42 21.73 17.27
C GLU A 591 56.07 22.10 17.90
N ASN A 592 55.84 23.40 18.16
CA ASN A 592 54.71 23.93 18.90
C ASN A 592 53.61 24.52 18.00
N PHE A 593 53.94 24.85 16.74
CA PHE A 593 52.99 25.39 15.77
C PHE A 593 53.24 24.86 14.35
N ALA A 594 52.14 24.75 13.61
CA ALA A 594 52.09 24.49 12.17
C ALA A 594 51.18 25.54 11.50
N GLU A 595 51.37 25.78 10.20
CA GLU A 595 50.64 26.79 9.42
C GLU A 595 50.06 26.16 8.14
N ILE A 596 48.82 26.49 7.80
CA ILE A 596 48.07 25.96 6.64
C ILE A 596 47.19 27.05 6.01
N ASP A 597 47.06 27.07 4.67
CA ASP A 597 46.21 28.06 3.98
C ASP A 597 44.82 27.48 3.64
N VAL A 598 43.76 28.12 4.14
CA VAL A 598 42.36 27.69 3.99
C VAL A 598 41.53 28.81 3.36
N ASN A 599 40.75 28.50 2.32
CA ASN A 599 39.72 29.40 1.78
C ASN A 599 38.38 29.07 2.44
N PHE A 600 37.75 30.06 3.06
CA PHE A 600 36.43 29.92 3.70
C PHE A 600 35.28 30.27 2.77
N ILE A 601 34.15 29.57 2.93
CA ILE A 601 32.97 29.73 2.07
C ILE A 601 32.10 30.91 2.53
N ASP A 602 31.94 31.12 3.84
CA ASP A 602 31.36 32.35 4.38
C ASP A 602 32.43 33.46 4.42
N PRO A 603 32.25 34.61 3.74
CA PRO A 603 33.22 35.70 3.79
C PRO A 603 33.36 36.39 5.15
N SER A 604 32.38 36.25 6.07
CA SER A 604 32.34 36.99 7.35
C SER A 604 33.54 36.71 8.25
N ILE A 605 34.11 35.50 8.18
CA ILE A 605 35.33 35.12 8.91
C ILE A 605 36.56 35.92 8.48
N TYR A 606 36.63 36.43 7.25
CA TYR A 606 37.76 37.27 6.83
C TYR A 606 37.78 38.60 7.58
N SER A 607 36.63 39.15 7.98
CA SER A 607 36.56 40.33 8.85
C SER A 607 37.05 40.02 10.28
N ILE A 608 36.74 38.82 10.80
CA ILE A 608 37.25 38.34 12.10
C ILE A 608 38.78 38.16 12.03
N ALA A 609 39.28 37.54 10.97
CA ALA A 609 40.71 37.33 10.73
C ALA A 609 41.47 38.66 10.59
N LEU A 610 40.97 39.62 9.80
CA LEU A 610 41.57 40.96 9.67
C LEU A 610 41.67 41.67 11.03
N ASN A 611 40.61 41.62 11.84
CA ASN A 611 40.59 42.24 13.16
C ASN A 611 41.60 41.59 14.13
N GLU A 612 41.75 40.26 14.07
CA GLU A 612 42.73 39.53 14.87
C GLU A 612 44.18 39.83 14.44
N ILE A 613 44.46 39.78 13.14
CA ILE A 613 45.77 40.10 12.56
C ILE A 613 46.17 41.55 12.91
N SER A 614 45.23 42.49 12.85
CA SER A 614 45.46 43.91 13.15
C SER A 614 45.67 44.21 14.64
N ASN A 615 45.27 43.30 15.54
CA ASN A 615 45.39 43.46 16.99
C ASN A 615 46.37 42.47 17.64
N PHE A 616 47.26 41.86 16.85
CA PHE A 616 48.18 40.80 17.28
C PHE A 616 48.90 41.14 18.60
N ASP A 617 49.51 42.33 18.71
CA ASP A 617 50.27 42.79 19.88
C ASP A 617 49.42 43.04 21.15
N LYS A 618 48.11 43.25 21.00
CA LYS A 618 47.17 43.50 22.11
C LYS A 618 46.47 42.22 22.58
N THR A 619 46.44 41.17 21.76
CA THR A 619 45.73 39.91 22.06
C THR A 619 46.50 38.99 23.03
N ASN A 620 46.46 39.39 24.30
CA ASN A 620 46.94 38.62 25.45
C ASN A 620 46.51 37.13 25.38
N LYS A 621 47.38 36.22 25.86
CA LYS A 621 47.26 34.73 25.73
C LYS A 621 45.92 34.10 26.19
N LYS A 622 45.01 34.86 26.83
CA LYS A 622 43.66 34.42 27.20
C LYS A 622 42.71 34.23 26.01
N THR A 623 42.88 34.93 24.88
CA THR A 623 41.87 34.98 23.80
C THR A 623 41.80 33.75 22.91
N SER A 624 42.83 32.88 22.90
CA SER A 624 42.88 31.70 22.01
C SER A 624 42.43 30.38 22.68
N LYS A 625 41.73 30.45 23.82
CA LYS A 625 41.07 29.27 24.41
C LYS A 625 39.80 28.90 23.64
N ASN A 626 39.49 27.60 23.62
CA ASN A 626 38.29 27.00 23.05
C ASN A 626 38.07 27.28 21.55
N ARG A 627 39.16 27.42 20.79
CA ARG A 627 39.15 27.52 19.32
C ARG A 627 39.69 26.25 18.69
N PHE A 628 38.94 25.70 17.74
CA PHE A 628 39.22 24.40 17.12
C PHE A 628 39.14 24.48 15.60
N MET A 629 39.89 23.61 14.94
CA MET A 629 39.80 23.35 13.50
C MET A 629 39.73 21.84 13.40
N VAL A 630 38.77 21.32 12.64
CA VAL A 630 38.50 19.90 12.58
C VAL A 630 38.39 19.41 11.15
N GLU A 631 38.91 18.21 10.93
CA GLU A 631 38.94 17.49 9.65
C GLU A 631 38.31 16.11 9.89
N SER A 632 37.43 15.63 9.01
CA SER A 632 36.91 14.26 9.12
C SER A 632 38.02 13.26 8.79
N THR A 633 38.18 12.21 9.59
CA THR A 633 39.25 11.23 9.36
C THR A 633 38.92 10.19 8.28
N GLY A 634 37.64 10.05 7.91
CA GLY A 634 37.17 9.10 6.91
C GLY A 634 36.88 9.68 5.52
N VAL A 635 36.83 11.00 5.38
CA VAL A 635 36.26 11.66 4.18
C VAL A 635 37.19 12.73 3.62
N TYR A 636 37.33 12.77 2.29
CA TYR A 636 38.18 13.71 1.56
C TYR A 636 37.34 14.41 0.46
N LEU A 637 36.97 15.67 0.68
CA LEU A 637 35.99 16.40 -0.16
C LEU A 637 36.33 16.35 -1.66
N GLU A 638 37.60 16.55 -2.04
CA GLU A 638 38.05 16.58 -3.43
C GLU A 638 37.62 15.34 -4.25
N SER A 639 37.58 14.14 -3.65
CA SER A 639 37.18 12.92 -4.37
C SER A 639 35.66 12.81 -4.60
N TYR A 640 34.85 13.57 -3.86
CA TYR A 640 33.40 13.66 -4.04
C TYR A 640 33.01 14.88 -4.88
N TYR A 641 33.72 16.00 -4.70
CA TYR A 641 33.35 17.32 -5.23
C TYR A 641 33.10 17.31 -6.73
N HIS A 642 34.04 16.77 -7.52
CA HIS A 642 33.93 16.75 -8.99
C HIS A 642 32.80 15.87 -9.50
N ILE A 643 32.52 14.75 -8.82
CA ILE A 643 31.42 13.83 -9.18
C ILE A 643 30.08 14.48 -8.85
N LEU A 644 29.93 15.02 -7.64
CA LEU A 644 28.75 15.77 -7.22
C LEU A 644 28.50 16.99 -8.12
N LYS A 645 29.56 17.72 -8.51
CA LYS A 645 29.44 18.85 -9.42
C LYS A 645 29.02 18.42 -10.82
N THR A 646 29.52 17.28 -11.31
CA THR A 646 29.09 16.70 -12.59
C THR A 646 27.60 16.36 -12.56
N PHE A 647 27.08 15.75 -11.48
CA PHE A 647 25.64 15.49 -11.35
C PHE A 647 24.82 16.79 -11.36
N GLN A 648 25.29 17.88 -10.74
CA GLN A 648 24.60 19.18 -10.76
C GLN A 648 24.54 19.86 -12.13
N THR A 649 25.50 19.59 -13.02
CA THR A 649 25.63 20.27 -14.32
C THR A 649 25.31 19.37 -15.52
N THR A 650 25.06 18.08 -15.31
CA THR A 650 24.69 17.14 -16.37
C THR A 650 23.27 17.46 -16.85
N ASN A 651 23.10 17.68 -18.15
CA ASN A 651 21.76 17.77 -18.75
C ASN A 651 21.15 16.34 -18.75
N PRO A 652 19.99 16.10 -18.10
CA PRO A 652 19.33 14.80 -18.08
C PRO A 652 19.16 14.19 -19.47
N SER A 653 18.76 15.00 -20.46
CA SER A 653 18.54 14.59 -21.85
C SER A 653 19.82 14.24 -22.63
N SER A 654 20.99 14.33 -21.98
CA SER A 654 22.29 13.92 -22.53
C SER A 654 22.87 12.68 -21.85
N LEU A 655 22.14 12.06 -20.92
CA LEU A 655 22.59 10.90 -20.16
C LEU A 655 22.87 9.70 -21.10
N PRO A 656 24.13 9.22 -21.21
CA PRO A 656 24.44 8.04 -22.01
C PRO A 656 23.67 6.82 -21.47
N PHE A 657 23.09 6.03 -22.38
CA PHE A 657 22.34 4.82 -22.03
C PHE A 657 21.10 5.07 -21.13
N GLU A 658 20.45 6.24 -21.20
CA GLU A 658 19.24 6.56 -20.40
C GLU A 658 18.18 5.43 -20.42
N LYS A 659 17.87 4.85 -21.59
CA LYS A 659 16.92 3.73 -21.74
C LYS A 659 17.28 2.49 -20.89
N TYR A 660 18.54 2.31 -20.50
CA TYR A 660 19.02 1.22 -19.65
C TYR A 660 19.19 1.65 -18.18
N LEU A 661 19.74 2.85 -17.94
CA LEU A 661 20.08 3.34 -16.60
C LEU A 661 18.89 3.95 -15.85
N ALA A 662 17.97 4.58 -16.59
CA ALA A 662 16.78 5.26 -16.05
C ALA A 662 15.57 5.14 -17.00
N PRO A 663 15.11 3.91 -17.35
CA PRO A 663 13.91 3.72 -18.15
C PRO A 663 12.67 4.36 -17.51
N ASN A 664 11.89 5.10 -18.30
CA ASN A 664 10.57 5.62 -17.93
C ASN A 664 9.48 4.57 -18.20
N PHE A 665 8.63 4.28 -17.21
CA PHE A 665 7.53 3.32 -17.33
C PHE A 665 6.14 3.98 -17.34
N ASN A 666 6.05 5.30 -17.12
CA ASN A 666 4.76 6.01 -17.05
C ASN A 666 4.02 6.01 -18.40
N ASP A 667 4.76 5.96 -19.51
CA ASP A 667 4.22 5.95 -20.87
C ASP A 667 3.40 4.67 -21.19
N LEU A 668 3.46 3.64 -20.32
CA LEU A 668 2.66 2.41 -20.44
C LEU A 668 1.29 2.48 -19.73
N ASN A 669 1.02 3.52 -18.92
CA ASN A 669 -0.14 3.52 -18.02
C ASN A 669 -0.92 4.85 -17.97
N VAL A 670 -0.90 5.64 -19.06
CA VAL A 670 -1.81 6.78 -19.22
C VAL A 670 -3.22 6.28 -19.59
N ASN A 671 -4.00 5.86 -18.58
CA ASN A 671 -5.45 6.07 -18.49
C ASN A 671 -6.05 5.52 -17.18
N ASN A 672 -7.08 6.21 -16.68
CA ASN A 672 -7.97 5.84 -15.56
C ASN A 672 -7.34 5.72 -14.16
N GLY A 673 -7.61 6.74 -13.34
CA GLY A 673 -7.53 6.64 -11.87
C GLY A 673 -8.60 5.69 -11.29
N ASP A 674 -8.58 5.56 -9.95
CA ASP A 674 -9.56 4.85 -9.11
C ASP A 674 -9.75 3.32 -9.29
N TYR A 675 -9.11 2.67 -10.27
CA TYR A 675 -9.07 1.20 -10.39
C TYR A 675 -7.81 0.52 -9.79
N ILE A 676 -6.97 1.29 -9.10
CA ILE A 676 -5.54 0.96 -8.92
C ILE A 676 -5.27 -0.27 -8.02
N LYS A 677 -6.00 -0.48 -6.91
CA LYS A 677 -5.67 -1.55 -5.94
C LYS A 677 -5.76 -2.99 -6.49
N GLY A 678 -6.59 -3.23 -7.51
CA GLY A 678 -6.62 -4.52 -8.19
C GLY A 678 -5.47 -4.66 -9.18
N LYS A 679 -5.30 -3.65 -10.04
CA LYS A 679 -4.30 -3.63 -11.12
C LYS A 679 -2.87 -3.70 -10.59
N MET A 680 -2.55 -2.92 -9.54
CA MET A 680 -1.23 -2.95 -8.88
C MET A 680 -0.83 -4.33 -8.36
N ARG A 681 -1.78 -5.15 -7.85
CA ARG A 681 -1.43 -6.48 -7.33
C ARG A 681 -0.92 -7.37 -8.46
N ASP A 682 -1.63 -7.38 -9.58
CA ASP A 682 -1.31 -8.26 -10.70
C ASP A 682 -0.09 -7.68 -11.48
N GLU A 683 0.03 -6.35 -11.65
CA GLU A 683 1.20 -5.67 -12.23
C GLU A 683 2.50 -5.90 -11.42
N MET A 684 2.50 -5.63 -10.10
CA MET A 684 3.68 -5.87 -9.25
C MET A 684 4.08 -7.35 -9.21
N ARG A 685 3.10 -8.27 -9.34
CA ARG A 685 3.34 -9.71 -9.30
C ARG A 685 3.98 -10.22 -10.59
N GLU A 686 3.64 -9.64 -11.75
CA GLU A 686 4.36 -9.88 -13.00
C GLU A 686 5.73 -9.17 -13.06
N GLU A 687 5.90 -7.99 -12.47
CA GLU A 687 7.23 -7.36 -12.37
C GLU A 687 8.16 -8.11 -11.40
N MET A 688 7.69 -8.55 -10.23
CA MET A 688 8.49 -9.40 -9.33
C MET A 688 8.85 -10.76 -9.96
N LYS A 689 8.01 -11.30 -10.86
CA LYS A 689 8.38 -12.45 -11.70
C LYS A 689 9.50 -12.11 -12.68
N LYS A 690 9.46 -10.94 -13.34
CA LYS A 690 10.52 -10.46 -14.24
C LYS A 690 11.84 -10.22 -13.50
N GLU A 691 11.80 -9.67 -12.29
CA GLU A 691 12.97 -9.58 -11.40
C GLU A 691 13.51 -10.96 -11.04
N MET A 692 12.64 -11.89 -10.63
CA MET A 692 13.03 -13.27 -10.29
C MET A 692 13.54 -14.09 -11.49
N SER A 693 13.25 -13.69 -12.73
CA SER A 693 13.74 -14.33 -13.96
C SER A 693 14.85 -13.56 -14.68
N ASN A 694 15.23 -12.38 -14.19
CA ASN A 694 16.07 -11.38 -14.87
C ASN A 694 15.53 -10.88 -16.23
N VAL A 695 14.26 -11.14 -16.59
CA VAL A 695 13.69 -10.76 -17.89
C VAL A 695 13.12 -9.34 -17.86
N TYR A 696 14.01 -8.35 -17.78
CA TYR A 696 13.72 -6.98 -18.22
C TYR A 696 14.09 -6.84 -19.70
N ASP A 697 13.21 -7.30 -20.58
CA ASP A 697 13.29 -7.09 -22.03
C ASP A 697 13.00 -5.62 -22.38
N VAL A 698 13.98 -4.75 -22.11
CA VAL A 698 13.95 -3.36 -22.54
C VAL A 698 14.24 -3.35 -24.05
N LYS A 699 13.18 -3.23 -24.86
CA LYS A 699 13.27 -3.12 -26.31
C LYS A 699 13.96 -1.83 -26.74
N VAL A 700 15.29 -1.86 -26.75
CA VAL A 700 16.14 -0.79 -27.28
C VAL A 700 16.39 -1.09 -28.75
N GLU A 701 15.86 -0.25 -29.63
CA GLU A 701 16.12 -0.31 -31.06
C GLU A 701 17.63 -0.26 -31.37
N ASN A 702 18.03 -0.91 -32.47
CA ASN A 702 19.42 -0.95 -32.92
C ASN A 702 20.02 0.47 -33.05
N PRO A 703 21.28 0.71 -32.62
CA PRO A 703 21.89 2.04 -32.61
C PRO A 703 21.85 2.71 -33.98
N LEU A 704 21.67 4.03 -34.02
CA LEU A 704 21.46 4.77 -35.29
C LEU A 704 22.53 4.52 -36.36
N TYR A 705 23.79 4.28 -35.98
CA TYR A 705 24.86 3.97 -36.93
C TYR A 705 24.68 2.61 -37.64
N THR A 706 23.99 1.65 -37.02
CA THR A 706 23.71 0.33 -37.62
C THR A 706 22.63 0.39 -38.70
N ARG A 707 21.93 1.52 -38.81
CA ARG A 707 20.92 1.81 -39.86
C ARG A 707 21.51 2.52 -41.07
N ALA A 708 22.83 2.74 -41.09
CA ALA A 708 23.51 3.34 -42.24
C ALA A 708 23.52 2.35 -43.43
N PRO A 709 23.20 2.79 -44.66
CA PRO A 709 23.21 1.89 -45.83
C PRO A 709 24.56 1.20 -46.03
N GLY A 710 24.55 -0.12 -46.12
CA GLY A 710 25.76 -0.94 -46.26
C GLY A 710 26.53 -1.19 -44.95
N PHE A 711 26.00 -0.81 -43.78
CA PHE A 711 26.59 -1.20 -42.50
C PHE A 711 26.41 -2.70 -42.24
N GLN A 712 27.50 -3.38 -41.91
CA GLN A 712 27.54 -4.80 -41.57
C GLN A 712 28.46 -5.02 -40.36
N PHE A 713 28.07 -5.90 -39.42
CA PHE A 713 29.00 -6.40 -38.41
C PHE A 713 29.78 -7.61 -38.95
N ASP A 714 31.10 -7.54 -38.88
CA ASP A 714 31.96 -8.70 -39.07
C ASP A 714 31.92 -9.60 -37.82
N LEU A 715 31.26 -10.76 -37.94
CA LEU A 715 31.15 -11.78 -36.89
C LEU A 715 32.29 -12.81 -36.95
N SER A 716 33.19 -12.72 -37.93
CA SER A 716 34.29 -13.69 -38.13
C SER A 716 35.16 -13.80 -36.88
N ILE A 717 35.37 -12.69 -36.16
CA ILE A 717 36.13 -12.63 -34.90
C ILE A 717 35.51 -13.54 -33.83
N LEU A 718 34.17 -13.53 -33.69
CA LEU A 718 33.45 -14.42 -32.75
C LEU A 718 33.60 -15.88 -33.16
N CYS A 719 33.62 -16.13 -34.47
CA CYS A 719 33.87 -17.43 -35.09
C CYS A 719 35.36 -17.78 -35.23
N LYS A 720 36.26 -17.08 -34.52
CA LYS A 720 37.73 -17.29 -34.52
C LYS A 720 38.35 -17.30 -35.93
N ASN A 721 37.79 -16.51 -36.84
CA ASN A 721 38.13 -16.41 -38.26
C ASN A 721 38.03 -17.75 -39.03
N GLN A 722 37.19 -18.69 -38.56
CA GLN A 722 36.90 -19.96 -39.26
C GLN A 722 35.82 -19.82 -40.33
N TYR A 723 34.95 -18.82 -40.19
CA TYR A 723 33.83 -18.52 -41.09
C TYR A 723 33.77 -17.01 -41.30
N ASN A 724 33.67 -16.56 -42.55
CA ASN A 724 33.44 -15.16 -42.88
C ASN A 724 31.94 -14.86 -42.79
N LEU A 725 31.48 -14.41 -41.62
CA LEU A 725 30.07 -14.14 -41.35
C LEU A 725 29.85 -12.64 -41.18
N GLN A 726 28.90 -12.09 -41.94
CA GLN A 726 28.56 -10.66 -41.93
C GLN A 726 27.08 -10.49 -41.61
N LEU A 727 26.76 -9.69 -40.59
CA LEU A 727 25.37 -9.44 -40.17
C LEU A 727 24.90 -8.05 -40.61
N ASN A 728 23.84 -8.01 -41.43
CA ASN A 728 23.17 -6.77 -41.82
C ASN A 728 22.08 -6.39 -40.81
N VAL A 729 22.43 -5.54 -39.85
CA VAL A 729 21.55 -5.13 -38.74
C VAL A 729 20.36 -4.26 -39.19
N ALA A 730 20.34 -3.83 -40.45
CA ALA A 730 19.24 -3.08 -41.05
C ALA A 730 18.19 -3.98 -41.75
N ASP A 731 18.42 -5.30 -41.82
CA ASP A 731 17.54 -6.25 -42.48
C ASP A 731 17.20 -7.43 -41.56
N GLU A 732 16.00 -7.39 -40.98
CA GLU A 732 15.47 -8.39 -40.04
C GLU A 732 15.33 -9.80 -40.67
N SER A 733 15.45 -9.94 -41.99
CA SER A 733 15.34 -11.22 -42.71
C SER A 733 16.68 -11.94 -42.96
N THR A 734 17.82 -11.31 -42.64
CA THR A 734 19.18 -11.88 -42.90
C THR A 734 19.63 -12.99 -41.94
N HIS A 735 18.70 -13.83 -41.47
CA HIS A 735 18.96 -14.98 -40.61
C HIS A 735 18.81 -16.35 -41.30
N ASP A 736 18.29 -16.41 -42.53
CA ASP A 736 17.97 -17.65 -43.27
C ASP A 736 18.80 -17.83 -44.59
N GLU A 737 20.13 -17.60 -44.54
CA GLU A 737 21.11 -18.06 -45.56
C GLU A 737 22.31 -18.80 -44.92
#